data_AF-A0A198AGQ5-F1
#
_entry.id   AF-A0A198AGQ5-F1
#
_cell.length_a   1.000
_cell.length_b   1.000
_cell.length_c   1.000
_cell.angle_alpha   90.00
_cell.angle_beta   90.00
_cell.angle_gamma   90.00
#
_symmetry.space_group_name_H-M   'P 1'
#
loop_
_entity.id
_entity.type
_entity.pdbx_description
1 polymer ?
#
loop_
_entity_poly.entity_id
_entity_poly.type
_entity_poly.pdbx_seq_one_letter_code
_entity_poly.pdbx_strand_id
1 'polypeptide(L)'
;MVKIGLVSILATSSILMANVQVDAAGVKALTLGDAIKQGLQKNTQLRDARTDVLKKRIELEQAQHTVNNEAAKAAGLFAKPRNLSQDIGTRLKVPDARSQLYMAQETLRQQGDSARYEIEKSYLTAYQDAVAEERSRKKVEEAKAFVDTVMKKRKFGLADAAEVDKADKALEKATSDYKQAQLTAKSSRLALGKLLGLDMENKVELSFQPDYADLNEKMLPTFLSMGQKTTLSLLRDTEARRLADEKLNTTRDLYSGKFGPARMRVMDGLFKEQEIDMELFQASYDETLGRVKADWQGFFMLLGFIPIPKSLLQGEYDGLRYLDDLTNALPLATMEQNKAQLQEKESRNAVIAAVRQLFLEAKGAEEAYAQALRDKDGAVSNLSKANQKVKLSLMKAEELGPYKDAIDQADQQIVSAQIAYKMALGKLDQGTGGAVNRTLREGILPYRNLDDGLTPMTPQKPKAPLGTWKLKPAVGQLLSDFSISVNKKLGATDYAVFTQDGKRIGKRTKITKSLRNLTLKFSQIDQLKIVLYNKGKVIQTLPLDGKGSTGQIVAASTADGATSGDGSGSAGTNGTDGSAGTNGQAGNNGSTGSGGTNGAGGGSSNGQAGTGNGDDGGNGTDDDEENAGQGENAGGGDDGLGTIIIGSYKVKLEALTPEAFNAATATMASSGQGMVYQSDAPGAPWIGMEDILDPSALTDPPSSAVLSQKAVDAIKLTVEIKEPGTIASVETPEQLQGKIDTLKQDIEKLEAAKTTAVAAMKLSEIADLAVQIKDAQAQLGMLEALLKGDAKAALAQMALVNNPDALIAALSDEASPAEPGDGSTGSGGDGNPATNGQASEDQLAAQAELQQQKLEQALAAGEPEAAAAMLQPLLATQAQLADAQVGASEGLTSLEAAKEKLLAALSAAQAQKDTERVATLTRSIEAVDAAKLSTQKAALFAKLDAVQALLAELPAGGAIQALLEQQVEKLLGDLQLQEQSKYAPEEQQELAAVAESLASITSIPAAAGSANSAEVPVTIQPLSAENVLSSNISIKFAAPPVIINGQAYLPIRSVSESFGAAVDWDPESFTVTVSTEYTTITSSINQVTAYIDGQPIVIDGPSLLLDGRTYVPLRFISESLGLGVDWNAAMQIIQITN
;
A
#
# COMPACT_ATOMS: atom_id res chain seq x y z
N MET A 1 57.07 -34.84 -23.59
CA MET A 1 56.59 -35.88 -22.66
C MET A 1 55.98 -35.18 -21.45
N VAL A 2 54.72 -35.55 -21.10
CA VAL A 2 54.15 -35.68 -19.73
C VAL A 2 54.07 -34.38 -18.88
N LYS A 3 52.90 -33.70 -18.78
CA LYS A 3 51.71 -33.89 -17.90
C LYS A 3 51.76 -33.10 -16.56
N ILE A 4 50.73 -32.24 -16.40
CA ILE A 4 49.76 -32.11 -15.27
C ILE A 4 50.23 -31.58 -13.89
N GLY A 5 49.51 -30.57 -13.36
CA GLY A 5 49.06 -30.59 -11.94
C GLY A 5 48.95 -29.27 -11.14
N LEU A 6 47.78 -28.63 -11.21
CA LEU A 6 46.97 -27.91 -10.18
C LEU A 6 47.58 -27.38 -8.83
N VAL A 7 47.29 -26.08 -8.56
CA VAL A 7 46.50 -25.51 -7.41
C VAL A 7 47.16 -24.89 -6.14
N SER A 8 46.80 -23.61 -5.93
CA SER A 8 46.40 -22.86 -4.70
C SER A 8 47.33 -21.87 -3.95
N ILE A 9 46.86 -20.60 -3.99
CA ILE A 9 46.54 -19.63 -2.90
C ILE A 9 47.69 -18.97 -2.09
N LEU A 10 47.85 -17.65 -2.30
CA LEU A 10 47.75 -16.58 -1.28
C LEU A 10 48.11 -15.22 -1.92
N ALA A 11 47.17 -14.26 -1.91
CA ALA A 11 47.47 -12.86 -2.19
C ALA A 11 46.95 -12.01 -1.02
N THR A 12 47.89 -11.56 -0.19
CA THR A 12 47.71 -10.47 0.76
C THR A 12 48.17 -9.17 0.09
N SER A 13 47.35 -8.12 0.12
CA SER A 13 47.84 -6.74 0.01
C SER A 13 46.84 -5.78 0.62
N SER A 14 47.25 -5.19 1.73
CA SER A 14 46.62 -4.09 2.44
C SER A 14 46.60 -2.82 1.57
N ILE A 15 45.47 -2.12 1.49
CA ILE A 15 45.38 -0.81 0.83
C ILE A 15 45.37 0.29 1.90
N LEU A 16 46.38 1.16 1.81
CA LEU A 16 46.52 2.42 2.55
C LEU A 16 45.41 3.40 2.13
N MET A 17 44.73 4.01 3.09
CA MET A 17 43.80 5.11 2.81
C MET A 17 44.57 6.38 2.42
N ALA A 18 44.42 6.80 1.16
CA ALA A 18 44.77 8.14 0.70
C ALA A 18 43.49 8.84 0.21
N ASN A 19 43.26 10.06 0.70
CA ASN A 19 42.24 10.96 0.17
C ASN A 19 42.52 11.19 -1.33
N VAL A 20 41.71 10.59 -2.20
CA VAL A 20 41.72 10.91 -3.63
C VAL A 20 40.51 11.80 -3.90
N GLN A 21 40.79 13.08 -4.18
CA GLN A 21 39.92 13.88 -5.03
C GLN A 21 40.03 13.26 -6.44
N VAL A 22 38.98 12.57 -6.87
CA VAL A 22 38.93 12.02 -8.23
C VAL A 22 38.53 13.16 -9.15
N ASP A 23 39.55 13.82 -9.71
CA ASP A 23 39.42 14.61 -10.94
C ASP A 23 39.17 13.67 -12.13
N ALA A 24 38.63 14.23 -13.21
CA ALA A 24 38.06 13.63 -14.44
C ALA A 24 38.92 12.59 -15.23
N ALA A 25 39.51 11.61 -14.56
CA ALA A 25 40.11 10.41 -15.13
C ALA A 25 39.20 9.21 -14.80
N GLY A 26 38.80 8.45 -15.83
CA GLY A 26 37.76 7.42 -15.77
C GLY A 26 37.81 6.55 -14.50
N VAL A 27 36.68 6.50 -13.79
CA VAL A 27 36.53 5.75 -12.55
C VAL A 27 36.75 4.27 -12.83
N LYS A 28 37.81 3.67 -12.30
CA LYS A 28 38.12 2.25 -12.54
C LYS A 28 37.37 1.33 -11.59
N ALA A 29 37.20 1.75 -10.35
CA ALA A 29 36.48 1.02 -9.32
C ALA A 29 35.69 2.00 -8.46
N LEU A 30 34.53 1.57 -7.99
CA LEU A 30 33.63 2.37 -7.15
C LEU A 30 33.04 1.49 -6.07
N THR A 31 33.14 1.92 -4.81
CA THR A 31 32.49 1.25 -3.68
C THR A 31 31.13 1.89 -3.39
N LEU A 32 30.24 1.17 -2.70
CA LEU A 32 28.94 1.71 -2.27
C LEU A 32 29.11 2.96 -1.39
N GLY A 33 30.08 2.95 -0.48
CA GLY A 33 30.36 4.08 0.40
C GLY A 33 30.83 5.32 -0.36
N ASP A 34 31.70 5.14 -1.36
CA ASP A 34 32.16 6.23 -2.23
C ASP A 34 31.02 6.78 -3.09
N ALA A 35 30.18 5.91 -3.64
CA ALA A 35 28.99 6.30 -4.39
C ALA A 35 28.04 7.15 -3.53
N ILE A 36 27.69 6.69 -2.33
CA ILE A 36 26.84 7.45 -1.40
C ILE A 36 27.47 8.81 -1.09
N LYS A 37 28.76 8.85 -0.75
CA LYS A 37 29.46 10.10 -0.42
C LYS A 37 29.43 11.10 -1.59
N GLN A 38 29.70 10.66 -2.81
CA GLN A 38 29.71 11.52 -4.00
C GLN A 38 28.30 11.96 -4.39
N GLY A 39 27.33 11.04 -4.44
CA GLY A 39 25.96 11.36 -4.80
C GLY A 39 25.32 12.35 -3.82
N LEU A 40 25.53 12.19 -2.51
CA LEU A 40 25.03 13.15 -1.51
C LEU A 40 25.67 14.55 -1.61
N GLN A 41 26.90 14.65 -2.14
CA GLN A 41 27.54 15.95 -2.41
C GLN A 41 26.97 16.63 -3.65
N LYS A 42 26.58 15.87 -4.67
CA LYS A 42 26.07 16.37 -5.96
C LYS A 42 24.56 16.55 -6.01
N ASN A 43 23.82 15.95 -5.08
CA ASN A 43 22.37 16.02 -5.03
C ASN A 43 21.86 17.47 -4.87
N THR A 44 21.08 17.93 -5.85
CA THR A 44 20.54 19.30 -5.91
C THR A 44 19.48 19.56 -4.85
N GLN A 45 18.59 18.60 -4.59
CA GLN A 45 17.54 18.71 -3.56
C GLN A 45 18.15 18.94 -2.17
N LEU A 46 19.22 18.21 -1.84
CA LEU A 46 19.97 18.41 -0.59
C LEU A 46 20.62 19.80 -0.50
N ARG A 47 21.15 20.32 -1.61
CA ARG A 47 21.71 21.68 -1.64
C ARG A 47 20.61 22.73 -1.42
N ASP A 48 19.46 22.53 -2.04
CA ASP A 48 18.34 23.47 -1.95
C ASP A 48 17.71 23.44 -0.56
N ALA A 49 17.57 22.27 0.07
CA ALA A 49 17.12 22.15 1.47
C ALA A 49 18.13 22.72 2.47
N ARG A 50 19.45 22.60 2.24
CA ARG A 50 20.45 23.33 3.06
C ARG A 50 20.26 24.84 2.96
N THR A 51 19.93 25.33 1.76
CA THR A 51 19.65 26.75 1.52
C THR A 51 18.37 27.19 2.24
N ASP A 52 17.32 26.37 2.23
CA ASP A 52 16.08 26.66 2.96
C ASP A 52 16.31 26.71 4.48
N VAL A 53 17.10 25.79 5.04
CA VAL A 53 17.50 25.84 6.46
C VAL A 53 18.22 27.15 6.81
N LEU A 54 19.11 27.64 5.93
CA LEU A 54 19.78 28.92 6.13
C LEU A 54 18.78 30.09 6.07
N LYS A 55 17.84 30.09 5.12
CA LYS A 55 16.79 31.09 5.01
C LYS A 55 15.91 31.11 6.26
N LYS A 56 15.43 29.96 6.74
CA LYS A 56 14.62 29.85 7.95
C LYS A 56 15.36 30.28 9.22
N ARG A 57 16.68 30.09 9.27
CA ARG A 57 17.52 30.62 10.36
C ARG A 57 17.53 32.14 10.37
N ILE A 58 17.70 32.77 9.20
CA ILE A 58 17.67 34.23 9.06
C ILE A 58 16.28 34.78 9.42
N GLU A 59 15.21 34.12 8.99
CA GLU A 59 13.82 34.49 9.36
C GLU A 59 13.59 34.43 10.88
N LEU A 60 14.15 33.43 11.58
CA LEU A 60 14.11 33.34 13.03
C LEU A 60 14.85 34.51 13.71
N GLU A 61 16.05 34.86 13.24
CA GLU A 61 16.80 36.01 13.74
C GLU A 61 16.01 37.32 13.53
N GLN A 62 15.42 37.51 12.35
CA GLN A 62 14.58 38.67 12.04
C GLN A 62 13.33 38.72 12.93
N ALA A 63 12.69 37.58 13.21
CA ALA A 63 11.58 37.48 14.13
C ALA A 63 11.99 37.92 15.55
N GLN A 64 13.13 37.44 16.06
CA GLN A 64 13.66 37.83 17.36
C GLN A 64 13.96 39.33 17.43
N HIS A 65 14.61 39.90 16.43
CA HIS A 65 14.84 41.34 16.35
C HIS A 65 13.55 42.14 16.31
N THR A 66 12.55 41.68 15.56
CA THR A 66 11.24 42.34 15.51
C THR A 66 10.57 42.36 16.89
N VAL A 67 10.50 41.21 17.56
CA VAL A 67 9.91 41.09 18.89
C VAL A 67 10.65 41.95 19.92
N ASN A 68 11.99 41.94 19.90
CA ASN A 68 12.79 42.78 20.79
C ASN A 68 12.58 44.28 20.54
N ASN A 69 12.52 44.70 19.28
CA ASN A 69 12.25 46.09 18.91
C ASN A 69 10.85 46.52 19.31
N GLU A 70 9.85 45.65 19.15
CA GLU A 70 8.48 45.91 19.58
C GLU A 70 8.36 45.95 21.11
N ALA A 71 9.04 45.07 21.83
CA ALA A 71 9.10 45.10 23.29
C ALA A 71 9.76 46.39 23.81
N ALA A 72 10.85 46.85 23.17
CA ALA A 72 11.51 48.11 23.51
C ALA A 72 10.60 49.32 23.26
N LYS A 73 9.83 49.31 22.16
CA LYS A 73 8.82 50.35 21.87
C LYS A 73 7.67 50.33 22.89
N ALA A 74 7.23 49.15 23.31
CA ALA A 74 6.17 48.97 24.30
C ALA A 74 6.59 49.42 25.72
N ALA A 75 7.89 49.39 26.05
CA ALA A 75 8.44 49.84 27.33
C ALA A 75 8.64 51.37 27.43
N GLY A 76 8.46 52.12 26.34
CA GLY A 76 8.64 53.58 26.31
C GLY A 76 7.51 54.36 27.00
N LEU A 77 7.83 55.52 27.57
CA LEU A 77 6.87 56.43 28.25
C LEU A 77 5.70 56.92 27.37
N PHE A 78 5.80 56.77 26.05
CA PHE A 78 4.79 57.16 25.06
C PHE A 78 4.29 55.96 24.22
N ALA A 79 4.37 54.75 24.77
CA ALA A 79 3.94 53.54 24.07
C ALA A 79 2.44 53.62 23.71
N LYS A 80 2.12 53.38 22.43
CA LYS A 80 0.73 53.25 21.99
C LYS A 80 0.19 51.88 22.46
N PRO A 81 -1.02 51.84 23.05
CA PRO A 81 -1.67 50.58 23.38
C PRO A 81 -1.96 49.74 22.13
N ARG A 82 -1.95 48.41 22.28
CA ARG A 82 -2.17 47.42 21.21
C ARG A 82 -3.46 46.64 21.46
N ASN A 83 -4.06 46.11 20.39
CA ASN A 83 -5.19 45.19 20.47
C ASN A 83 -4.70 43.73 20.67
N LEU A 84 -5.64 42.84 21.00
CA LEU A 84 -5.33 41.43 21.27
C LEU A 84 -4.66 40.73 20.08
N SER A 85 -5.10 41.00 18.85
CA SER A 85 -4.56 40.38 17.64
C SER A 85 -3.07 40.70 17.44
N GLN A 86 -2.70 41.98 17.62
CA GLN A 86 -1.31 42.41 17.54
C GLN A 86 -0.45 41.77 18.64
N ASP A 87 -0.95 41.68 19.88
CA ASP A 87 -0.19 41.09 20.99
C ASP A 87 0.03 39.58 20.82
N ILE A 88 -0.98 38.85 20.33
CA ILE A 88 -0.84 37.42 19.98
C ILE A 88 0.17 37.27 18.83
N GLY A 89 0.02 38.04 17.75
CA GLY A 89 0.89 37.97 16.58
C GLY A 89 2.35 38.28 16.89
N THR A 90 2.63 39.27 17.74
CA THR A 90 3.99 39.57 18.19
C THR A 90 4.58 38.42 19.01
N ARG A 91 3.82 37.83 19.93
CA ARG A 91 4.31 36.75 20.80
C ARG A 91 4.53 35.43 20.05
N LEU A 92 3.72 35.11 19.05
CA LEU A 92 3.84 33.88 18.26
C LEU A 92 4.91 33.94 17.15
N LYS A 93 5.36 35.14 16.78
CA LYS A 93 6.32 35.33 15.68
C LYS A 93 7.62 34.51 15.82
N VAL A 94 8.17 34.42 17.03
CA VAL A 94 9.40 33.64 17.31
C VAL A 94 9.11 32.13 17.39
N PRO A 95 8.11 31.65 18.14
CA PRO A 95 7.68 30.25 18.11
C PRO A 95 7.40 29.70 16.70
N ASP A 96 6.71 30.47 15.85
CA ASP A 96 6.39 30.10 14.48
C ASP A 96 7.65 29.97 13.62
N ALA A 97 8.52 30.99 13.64
CA ALA A 97 9.78 30.96 12.90
C ALA A 97 10.70 29.83 13.37
N ARG A 98 10.69 29.50 14.67
CA ARG A 98 11.46 28.38 15.23
C ARG A 98 10.92 27.03 14.75
N SER A 99 9.59 26.88 14.72
CA SER A 99 8.93 25.69 14.17
C SER A 99 9.29 25.47 12.70
N GLN A 100 9.23 26.53 11.89
CA GLN A 100 9.60 26.48 10.47
C GLN A 100 11.06 26.10 10.26
N LEU A 101 11.99 26.62 11.08
CA LEU A 101 13.40 26.21 11.04
C LEU A 101 13.58 24.72 11.38
N TYR A 102 12.90 24.25 12.43
CA TYR A 102 12.93 22.84 12.81
C TYR A 102 12.42 21.94 11.67
N MET A 103 11.29 22.30 11.07
CA MET A 103 10.73 21.56 9.93
C MET A 103 11.65 21.54 8.72
N ALA A 104 12.35 22.65 8.42
CA ALA A 104 13.33 22.70 7.35
C ALA A 104 14.55 21.80 7.64
N GLN A 105 15.02 21.75 8.89
CA GLN A 105 16.12 20.88 9.31
C GLN A 105 15.75 19.39 9.17
N GLU A 106 14.55 19.01 9.58
CA GLU A 106 14.06 17.63 9.46
C GLU A 106 13.75 17.25 8.01
N THR A 107 13.28 18.20 7.20
CA THR A 107 13.12 18.00 5.75
C THR A 107 14.47 17.73 5.08
N LEU A 108 15.50 18.51 5.41
CA LEU A 108 16.88 18.28 4.93
C LEU A 108 17.38 16.89 5.33
N ARG A 109 17.14 16.48 6.57
CA ARG A 109 17.52 15.15 7.08
C ARG A 109 16.82 14.04 6.28
N GLN A 110 15.50 14.10 6.13
CA GLN A 110 14.73 13.09 5.38
C GLN A 110 15.13 13.03 3.91
N GLN A 111 15.37 14.18 3.26
CA GLN A 111 15.89 14.21 1.89
C GLN A 111 17.28 13.56 1.78
N GLY A 112 18.10 13.66 2.83
CA GLY A 112 19.39 12.97 2.92
C GLY A 112 19.23 11.46 2.95
N ASP A 113 18.31 10.95 3.77
CA ASP A 113 18.04 9.52 3.85
C ASP A 113 17.45 8.99 2.52
N SER A 114 16.49 9.71 1.92
CA SER A 114 15.92 9.36 0.62
C SER A 114 16.97 9.36 -0.49
N ALA A 115 17.82 10.39 -0.57
CA ALA A 115 18.88 10.46 -1.56
C ALA A 115 19.90 9.32 -1.39
N ARG A 116 20.25 8.99 -0.14
CA ARG A 116 21.12 7.85 0.17
C ARG A 116 20.52 6.54 -0.33
N TYR A 117 19.25 6.29 -0.02
CA TYR A 117 18.55 5.08 -0.44
C TYR A 117 18.49 4.95 -1.97
N GLU A 118 18.19 6.03 -2.70
CA GLU A 118 18.16 6.00 -4.17
C GLU A 118 19.54 5.70 -4.77
N ILE A 119 20.62 6.28 -4.22
CA ILE A 119 21.99 5.98 -4.64
C ILE A 119 22.34 4.51 -4.34
N GLU A 120 21.97 4.03 -3.17
CA GLU A 120 22.22 2.65 -2.74
C GLU A 120 21.47 1.65 -3.63
N LYS A 121 20.18 1.88 -3.89
CA LYS A 121 19.36 1.09 -4.83
C LYS A 121 19.98 1.06 -6.22
N SER A 122 20.32 2.23 -6.78
CA SER A 122 20.95 2.32 -8.11
C SER A 122 22.29 1.61 -8.18
N TYR A 123 23.11 1.73 -7.12
CA TYR A 123 24.38 1.02 -7.01
C TYR A 123 24.20 -0.50 -7.00
N LEU A 124 23.27 -1.00 -6.19
CA LEU A 124 22.99 -2.43 -6.08
C LEU A 124 22.44 -3.01 -7.38
N THR A 125 21.57 -2.28 -8.09
CA THR A 125 21.10 -2.67 -9.43
C THR A 125 22.26 -2.73 -10.42
N ALA A 126 23.10 -1.69 -10.48
CA ALA A 126 24.27 -1.69 -11.36
C ALA A 126 25.24 -2.85 -11.04
N TYR A 127 25.41 -3.19 -9.77
CA TYR A 127 26.19 -4.34 -9.34
C TYR A 127 25.54 -5.67 -9.79
N GLN A 128 24.24 -5.85 -9.59
CA GLN A 128 23.50 -7.05 -10.02
C GLN A 128 23.65 -7.31 -11.52
N ASP A 129 23.50 -6.26 -12.33
CA ASP A 129 23.60 -6.36 -13.78
C ASP A 129 25.04 -6.60 -14.24
N ALA A 130 26.03 -6.01 -13.56
CA ALA A 130 27.44 -6.28 -13.84
C ALA A 130 27.80 -7.76 -13.57
N VAL A 131 27.25 -8.35 -12.49
CA VAL A 131 27.40 -9.78 -12.18
C VAL A 131 26.70 -10.64 -13.23
N ALA A 132 25.50 -10.25 -13.67
CA ALA A 132 24.76 -10.94 -14.73
C ALA A 132 25.50 -10.91 -16.08
N GLU A 133 26.08 -9.76 -16.46
CA GLU A 133 26.93 -9.62 -17.65
C GLU A 133 28.13 -10.57 -17.60
N GLU A 134 28.84 -10.61 -16.48
CA GLU A 134 29.99 -11.50 -16.31
C GLU A 134 29.60 -12.99 -16.38
N ARG A 135 28.44 -13.36 -15.82
CA ARG A 135 27.92 -14.72 -15.93
C ARG A 135 27.59 -15.09 -17.37
N SER A 136 26.87 -14.23 -18.09
CA SER A 136 26.54 -14.49 -19.50
C SER A 136 27.80 -14.56 -20.37
N ARG A 137 28.85 -13.78 -20.05
CA ARG A 137 30.16 -13.88 -20.71
C ARG A 137 30.78 -15.27 -20.56
N LYS A 138 30.76 -15.83 -19.34
CA LYS A 138 31.27 -17.19 -19.07
C LYS A 138 30.51 -18.25 -19.87
N LYS A 139 29.17 -18.14 -19.96
CA LYS A 139 28.35 -19.04 -20.80
C LYS A 139 28.71 -18.99 -22.29
N VAL A 140 29.07 -17.81 -22.81
CA VAL A 140 29.59 -17.69 -24.18
C VAL A 140 30.91 -18.43 -24.35
N GLU A 141 31.83 -18.31 -23.38
CA GLU A 141 33.11 -19.02 -23.41
C GLU A 141 32.92 -20.55 -23.36
N GLU A 142 31.99 -21.03 -22.53
CA GLU A 142 31.61 -22.43 -22.44
C GLU A 142 30.98 -22.94 -23.75
N ALA A 143 30.05 -22.18 -24.35
CA ALA A 143 29.44 -22.53 -25.62
C ALA A 143 30.46 -22.55 -26.77
N LYS A 144 31.43 -21.63 -26.79
CA LYS A 144 32.56 -21.66 -27.75
C LYS A 144 33.40 -22.93 -27.57
N ALA A 145 33.74 -23.29 -26.34
CA ALA A 145 34.48 -24.51 -26.05
C ALA A 145 33.70 -25.77 -26.46
N PHE A 146 32.36 -25.76 -26.33
CA PHE A 146 31.49 -26.83 -26.78
C PHE A 146 31.50 -26.98 -28.30
N VAL A 147 31.35 -25.88 -29.05
CA VAL A 147 31.48 -25.86 -30.52
C VAL A 147 32.84 -26.40 -30.97
N ASP A 148 33.94 -25.93 -30.36
CA ASP A 148 35.30 -26.42 -30.66
C ASP A 148 35.43 -27.93 -30.45
N THR A 149 34.79 -28.46 -29.42
CA THR A 149 34.79 -29.89 -29.09
C THR A 149 34.00 -30.70 -30.11
N VAL A 150 32.79 -30.27 -30.47
CA VAL A 150 31.96 -30.93 -31.48
C VAL A 150 32.63 -30.88 -32.86
N MET A 151 33.24 -29.76 -33.23
CA MET A 151 33.99 -29.62 -34.49
C MET A 151 35.21 -30.53 -34.54
N LYS A 152 35.90 -30.76 -33.41
CA LYS A 152 36.95 -31.79 -33.33
C LYS A 152 36.37 -33.19 -33.53
N LYS A 153 35.27 -33.56 -32.86
CA LYS A 153 34.62 -34.87 -33.04
C LYS A 153 34.19 -35.11 -34.50
N ARG A 154 33.62 -34.09 -35.15
CA ARG A 154 33.20 -34.15 -36.56
C ARG A 154 34.37 -34.48 -37.49
N LYS A 155 35.56 -33.91 -37.26
CA LYS A 155 36.78 -34.23 -38.02
C LYS A 155 37.19 -35.70 -37.93
N PHE A 156 36.82 -36.39 -36.85
CA PHE A 156 37.09 -37.82 -36.65
C PHE A 156 35.88 -38.72 -36.98
N GLY A 157 34.79 -38.17 -37.54
CA GLY A 157 33.58 -38.92 -37.85
C GLY A 157 32.77 -39.35 -36.61
N LEU A 158 32.99 -38.70 -35.47
CA LEU A 158 32.37 -39.03 -34.18
C LEU A 158 31.21 -38.11 -33.78
N ALA A 159 30.82 -37.17 -34.65
CA ALA A 159 29.68 -36.26 -34.43
C ALA A 159 28.91 -36.10 -35.75
N ASP A 160 27.59 -36.08 -35.67
CA ASP A 160 26.69 -35.90 -36.80
C ASP A 160 26.36 -34.40 -37.05
N ALA A 161 25.57 -34.13 -38.08
CA ALA A 161 25.18 -32.75 -38.43
C ALA A 161 24.25 -32.11 -37.39
N ALA A 162 23.49 -32.91 -36.64
CA ALA A 162 22.56 -32.41 -35.62
C ALA A 162 23.30 -31.97 -34.34
N GLU A 163 24.37 -32.68 -33.96
CA GLU A 163 25.22 -32.29 -32.81
C GLU A 163 25.94 -30.96 -33.07
N VAL A 164 26.32 -30.68 -34.33
CA VAL A 164 26.91 -29.40 -34.76
C VAL A 164 25.87 -28.28 -34.70
N ASP A 165 24.68 -28.49 -35.29
CA ASP A 165 23.59 -27.50 -35.27
C ASP A 165 23.17 -27.14 -33.84
N LYS A 166 23.14 -28.13 -32.93
CA LYS A 166 22.88 -27.90 -31.50
C LYS A 166 23.96 -27.04 -30.84
N ALA A 167 25.23 -27.27 -31.16
CA ALA A 167 26.34 -26.49 -30.60
C ALA A 167 26.34 -25.05 -31.12
N ASP A 168 26.08 -24.86 -32.41
CA ASP A 168 26.00 -23.54 -33.04
C ASP A 168 24.82 -22.73 -32.47
N LYS A 169 23.64 -23.34 -32.33
CA LYS A 169 22.46 -22.73 -31.68
C LYS A 169 22.72 -22.35 -30.21
N ALA A 170 23.45 -23.18 -29.47
CA ALA A 170 23.82 -22.88 -28.10
C ALA A 170 24.78 -21.67 -28.00
N LEU A 171 25.74 -21.55 -28.93
CA LEU A 171 26.63 -20.40 -29.02
C LEU A 171 25.89 -19.12 -29.44
N GLU A 172 24.97 -19.22 -30.40
CA GLU A 172 24.14 -18.10 -30.85
C GLU A 172 23.29 -17.57 -29.70
N LYS A 173 22.59 -18.46 -28.98
CA LYS A 173 21.80 -18.10 -27.80
C LYS A 173 22.66 -17.45 -26.72
N ALA A 174 23.78 -18.07 -26.32
CA ALA A 174 24.66 -17.51 -25.30
C ALA A 174 25.21 -16.14 -25.70
N THR A 175 25.51 -15.93 -26.99
CA THR A 175 26.00 -14.65 -27.51
C THR A 175 24.91 -13.57 -27.48
N SER A 176 23.66 -13.93 -27.79
CA SER A 176 22.51 -13.04 -27.67
C SER A 176 22.28 -12.63 -26.22
N ASP A 177 22.22 -13.60 -25.30
CA ASP A 177 22.02 -13.38 -23.86
C ASP A 177 23.14 -12.49 -23.27
N TYR A 178 24.39 -12.66 -23.71
CA TYR A 178 25.50 -11.81 -23.30
C TYR A 178 25.39 -10.38 -23.80
N LYS A 179 24.99 -10.16 -25.05
CA LYS A 179 24.78 -8.80 -25.59
C LYS A 179 23.67 -8.08 -24.83
N GLN A 180 22.57 -8.76 -24.54
CA GLN A 180 21.48 -8.20 -23.74
C GLN A 180 21.97 -7.82 -22.33
N ALA A 181 22.64 -8.73 -21.63
CA ALA A 181 23.19 -8.46 -20.30
C ALA A 181 24.23 -7.31 -20.30
N GLN A 182 25.03 -7.18 -21.37
CA GLN A 182 25.97 -6.07 -21.54
C GLN A 182 25.27 -4.72 -21.70
N LEU A 183 24.16 -4.66 -22.45
CA LEU A 183 23.37 -3.44 -22.61
C LEU A 183 22.69 -3.04 -21.29
N THR A 184 22.09 -4.01 -20.58
CA THR A 184 21.49 -3.78 -19.25
C THR A 184 22.52 -3.25 -18.26
N ALA A 185 23.69 -3.89 -18.16
CA ALA A 185 24.78 -3.47 -17.27
C ALA A 185 25.38 -2.10 -17.65
N LYS A 186 25.40 -1.74 -18.94
CA LYS A 186 25.76 -0.38 -19.37
C LYS A 186 24.70 0.62 -18.93
N SER A 187 23.42 0.32 -19.14
CA SER A 187 22.30 1.19 -18.80
C SER A 187 22.24 1.50 -17.30
N SER A 188 22.26 0.48 -16.43
CA SER A 188 22.21 0.68 -14.98
C SER A 188 23.44 1.40 -14.43
N ARG A 189 24.62 1.17 -15.02
CA ARG A 189 25.83 1.92 -14.69
C ARG A 189 25.72 3.39 -15.09
N LEU A 190 25.18 3.71 -16.27
CA LEU A 190 24.95 5.11 -16.68
C LEU A 190 23.91 5.80 -15.79
N ALA A 191 22.86 5.10 -15.37
CA ALA A 191 21.87 5.60 -14.43
C ALA A 191 22.52 5.96 -13.07
N LEU A 192 23.39 5.09 -12.55
CA LEU A 192 24.20 5.40 -11.37
C LEU A 192 25.13 6.60 -11.63
N GLY A 193 25.73 6.70 -12.82
CA GLY A 193 26.65 7.78 -13.20
C GLY A 193 25.99 9.14 -13.14
N LYS A 194 24.74 9.22 -13.62
CA LYS A 194 23.90 10.42 -13.55
C LYS A 194 23.67 10.89 -12.11
N LEU A 195 23.40 9.96 -11.18
CA LEU A 195 23.20 10.29 -9.75
C LEU A 195 24.49 10.79 -9.08
N LEU A 196 25.64 10.27 -9.51
CA LEU A 196 26.94 10.60 -8.92
C LEU A 196 27.62 11.80 -9.59
N GLY A 197 27.16 12.22 -10.76
CA GLY A 197 27.86 13.19 -11.61
C GLY A 197 29.19 12.66 -12.14
N LEU A 198 29.26 11.35 -12.39
CA LEU A 198 30.43 10.65 -12.91
C LEU A 198 30.14 10.11 -14.31
N ASP A 199 31.10 10.28 -15.22
CA ASP A 199 31.07 9.55 -16.49
C ASP A 199 31.43 8.08 -16.22
N MET A 200 30.45 7.20 -16.43
CA MET A 200 30.59 5.76 -16.31
C MET A 200 30.24 5.05 -17.61
N GLU A 201 30.53 5.66 -18.75
CA GLU A 201 30.40 4.99 -20.05
C GLU A 201 31.35 3.79 -20.14
N ASN A 202 32.58 3.93 -19.65
CA ASN A 202 33.53 2.83 -19.51
C ASN A 202 33.15 1.88 -18.38
N LYS A 203 33.58 0.62 -18.48
CA LYS A 203 33.29 -0.40 -17.47
C LYS A 203 33.97 -0.03 -16.15
N VAL A 204 33.17 0.05 -15.08
CA VAL A 204 33.61 0.35 -13.72
C VAL A 204 33.47 -0.91 -12.88
N GLU A 205 34.50 -1.24 -12.09
CA GLU A 205 34.46 -2.35 -11.15
C GLU A 205 33.63 -1.95 -9.91
N LEU A 206 32.51 -2.63 -9.71
CA LEU A 206 31.63 -2.43 -8.56
C LEU A 206 31.85 -3.55 -7.56
N SER A 207 32.03 -3.18 -6.30
CA SER A 207 32.19 -4.15 -5.21
C SER A 207 31.04 -4.04 -4.23
N PHE A 208 30.38 -5.15 -3.92
CA PHE A 208 29.40 -5.22 -2.85
C PHE A 208 29.86 -6.24 -1.80
N GLN A 209 30.08 -5.75 -0.58
CA GLN A 209 30.39 -6.61 0.55
C GLN A 209 29.09 -6.94 1.28
N PRO A 210 28.85 -8.23 1.60
CA PRO A 210 27.72 -8.60 2.43
C PRO A 210 27.76 -7.92 3.79
N ASP A 211 26.62 -7.39 4.20
CA ASP A 211 26.33 -6.95 5.54
C ASP A 211 24.90 -7.34 5.91
N TYR A 212 24.61 -7.31 7.20
CA TYR A 212 23.30 -7.66 7.74
C TYR A 212 22.96 -6.81 8.95
N ALA A 213 21.67 -6.58 9.17
CA ALA A 213 21.19 -5.88 10.36
C ALA A 213 20.74 -6.90 11.42
N ASP A 214 20.84 -6.53 12.69
CA ASP A 214 20.21 -7.29 13.77
C ASP A 214 18.71 -6.98 13.82
N LEU A 215 17.90 -7.78 13.13
CA LEU A 215 16.45 -7.60 13.05
C LEU A 215 15.68 -8.35 14.15
N ASN A 216 16.20 -8.57 15.35
CA ASN A 216 15.40 -9.26 16.38
C ASN A 216 14.18 -8.44 16.87
N GLU A 217 13.17 -9.11 17.46
CA GLU A 217 11.95 -8.46 18.00
C GLU A 217 12.28 -7.37 19.04
N LYS A 218 13.36 -7.55 19.81
CA LYS A 218 13.79 -6.60 20.86
C LYS A 218 14.24 -5.26 20.27
N MET A 219 14.61 -5.21 18.99
CA MET A 219 14.97 -3.98 18.29
C MET A 219 13.74 -3.23 17.76
N LEU A 220 12.59 -3.88 17.58
CA LEU A 220 11.38 -3.24 17.07
C LEU A 220 10.93 -2.01 17.89
N PRO A 221 10.91 -2.03 19.24
CA PRO A 221 10.60 -0.83 20.03
C PRO A 221 11.56 0.35 19.75
N THR A 222 12.84 0.06 19.47
CA THR A 222 13.83 1.07 19.11
C THR A 222 13.51 1.68 17.76
N PHE A 223 13.20 0.85 16.75
CA PHE A 223 12.78 1.32 15.42
C PHE A 223 11.49 2.13 15.48
N LEU A 224 10.49 1.69 16.25
CA LEU A 224 9.24 2.43 16.46
C LEU A 224 9.48 3.79 17.13
N SER A 225 10.35 3.83 18.15
CA SER A 225 10.71 5.09 18.82
C SER A 225 11.43 6.05 17.86
N MET A 226 12.33 5.51 17.04
CA MET A 226 13.07 6.30 16.06
C MET A 226 12.17 6.83 14.95
N GLY A 227 11.35 5.98 14.32
CA GLY A 227 10.38 6.41 13.31
C GLY A 227 9.43 7.51 13.81
N GLN A 228 8.94 7.39 15.05
CA GLN A 228 8.10 8.44 15.65
C GLN A 228 8.85 9.77 15.86
N LYS A 229 10.18 9.76 15.98
CA LYS A 229 11.01 10.97 16.15
C LYS A 229 11.49 11.56 14.83
N THR A 230 11.37 10.83 13.72
CA THR A 230 12.02 11.17 12.46
C THR A 230 11.04 11.35 11.29
N THR A 231 9.83 10.81 11.40
CA THR A 231 8.84 10.90 10.32
C THR A 231 8.21 12.28 10.22
N LEU A 232 8.35 12.91 9.05
CA LEU A 232 8.01 14.31 8.83
C LEU A 232 6.52 14.64 9.02
N SER A 233 5.60 13.75 8.66
CA SER A 233 4.16 13.96 8.88
C SER A 233 3.83 14.09 10.37
N LEU A 234 4.29 13.13 11.18
CA LEU A 234 4.12 13.19 12.64
C LEU A 234 4.82 14.40 13.24
N LEU A 235 6.04 14.73 12.81
CA LEU A 235 6.75 15.92 13.30
C LEU A 235 6.01 17.22 12.97
N ARG A 236 5.40 17.33 11.78
CA ARG A 236 4.53 18.46 11.41
C ARG A 236 3.35 18.59 12.35
N ASP A 237 2.68 17.49 12.66
CA ASP A 237 1.50 17.51 13.55
C ASP A 237 1.89 17.76 15.00
N THR A 238 3.03 17.21 15.47
CA THR A 238 3.59 17.51 16.78
C THR A 238 3.96 18.99 16.91
N GLU A 239 4.55 19.60 15.88
CA GLU A 239 4.84 21.04 15.87
C GLU A 239 3.58 21.89 15.75
N ALA A 240 2.58 21.49 14.95
CA ALA A 240 1.31 22.16 14.84
C ALA A 240 0.58 22.17 16.20
N ARG A 241 0.59 21.05 16.92
CA ARG A 241 0.10 20.97 18.30
C ARG A 241 0.90 21.90 19.22
N ARG A 242 2.23 21.87 19.16
CA ARG A 242 3.08 22.74 19.99
C ARG A 242 2.77 24.22 19.76
N LEU A 243 2.53 24.63 18.51
CA LEU A 243 2.14 25.99 18.16
C LEU A 243 0.72 26.32 18.64
N ALA A 244 -0.22 25.37 18.57
CA ALA A 244 -1.57 25.55 19.12
C ALA A 244 -1.55 25.67 20.65
N ASP A 245 -0.73 24.87 21.35
CA ASP A 245 -0.47 24.98 22.80
C ASP A 245 0.12 26.37 23.15
N GLU A 246 1.10 26.84 22.37
CA GLU A 246 1.71 28.16 22.57
C GLU A 246 0.72 29.30 22.31
N LYS A 247 -0.12 29.19 21.28
CA LYS A 247 -1.20 30.14 20.96
C LYS A 247 -2.23 30.18 22.07
N LEU A 248 -2.64 29.02 22.59
CA LEU A 248 -3.58 28.94 23.71
C LEU A 248 -2.98 29.57 24.98
N ASN A 249 -1.76 29.19 25.36
CA ASN A 249 -1.08 29.74 26.53
C ASN A 249 -0.87 31.26 26.41
N THR A 250 -0.42 31.73 25.25
CA THR A 250 -0.26 33.15 24.96
C THR A 250 -1.57 33.91 25.10
N THR A 251 -2.65 33.36 24.53
CA THR A 251 -3.99 33.95 24.61
C THR A 251 -4.47 33.97 26.06
N ARG A 252 -4.30 32.87 26.81
CA ARG A 252 -4.66 32.78 28.23
C ARG A 252 -3.90 33.80 29.07
N ASP A 253 -2.60 33.96 28.85
CA ASP A 253 -1.77 34.90 29.60
C ASP A 253 -2.17 36.35 29.32
N LEU A 254 -2.53 36.67 28.07
CA LEU A 254 -3.08 37.99 27.71
C LEU A 254 -4.43 38.24 28.37
N TYR A 255 -5.33 37.25 28.37
CA TYR A 255 -6.63 37.34 29.06
C TYR A 255 -6.46 37.48 30.57
N SER A 256 -5.56 36.71 31.20
CA SER A 256 -5.26 36.78 32.63
C SER A 256 -4.61 38.11 33.01
N GLY A 257 -3.70 38.62 32.19
CA GLY A 257 -3.10 39.95 32.35
C GLY A 257 -4.14 41.08 32.27
N LYS A 258 -5.19 40.94 31.44
CA LYS A 258 -6.24 41.95 31.27
C LYS A 258 -7.37 41.85 32.30
N PHE A 259 -7.88 40.66 32.57
CA PHE A 259 -9.05 40.45 33.43
C PHE A 259 -8.70 40.10 34.88
N GLY A 260 -7.43 39.79 35.14
CA GLY A 260 -6.91 39.40 36.44
C GLY A 260 -7.21 37.93 36.80
N PRO A 261 -6.39 37.35 37.71
CA PRO A 261 -6.44 35.92 38.04
C PRO A 261 -7.75 35.50 38.73
N ALA A 262 -8.44 36.43 39.41
CA ALA A 262 -9.70 36.12 40.08
C ALA A 262 -10.83 35.78 39.09
N ARG A 263 -10.85 36.43 37.92
CA ARG A 263 -11.87 36.20 36.88
C ARG A 263 -11.52 34.99 36.02
N MET A 264 -10.24 34.82 35.71
CA MET A 264 -9.77 33.66 34.94
C MET A 264 -9.74 32.35 35.72
N ARG A 265 -9.88 32.37 37.05
CA ARG A 265 -9.77 31.17 37.91
C ARG A 265 -10.57 29.95 37.44
N VAL A 266 -11.80 30.14 36.96
CA VAL A 266 -12.64 29.03 36.48
C VAL A 266 -12.10 28.48 35.16
N MET A 267 -11.79 29.36 34.21
CA MET A 267 -11.19 29.01 32.92
C MET A 267 -9.81 28.35 33.08
N ASP A 268 -8.95 28.88 33.95
CA ASP A 268 -7.65 28.32 34.31
C ASP A 268 -7.76 26.95 35.00
N GLY A 269 -8.91 26.66 35.62
CA GLY A 269 -9.25 25.33 36.13
C GLY A 269 -9.57 24.35 35.00
N LEU A 270 -10.33 24.78 34.00
CA LEU A 270 -10.70 23.95 32.84
C LEU A 270 -9.50 23.59 31.97
N PHE A 271 -8.53 24.49 31.83
CA PHE A 271 -7.29 24.23 31.07
C PHE A 271 -6.34 23.21 31.71
N LYS A 272 -6.61 22.74 32.93
CA LYS A 272 -5.81 21.70 33.61
C LYS A 272 -6.30 20.29 33.31
N GLU A 273 -7.48 20.16 32.71
CA GLU A 273 -8.05 18.89 32.31
C GLU A 273 -7.40 18.42 30.99
N GLN A 274 -7.27 17.11 30.79
CA GLN A 274 -6.66 16.53 29.58
C GLN A 274 -7.54 16.70 28.33
N GLU A 275 -8.85 16.71 28.49
CA GLU A 275 -9.82 16.97 27.42
C GLU A 275 -10.72 18.11 27.87
N ILE A 276 -10.70 19.21 27.13
CA ILE A 276 -11.50 20.38 27.47
C ILE A 276 -12.91 20.17 26.91
N ASP A 277 -13.88 19.99 27.80
CA ASP A 277 -15.30 20.00 27.47
C ASP A 277 -15.66 21.38 26.91
N MET A 278 -15.82 21.45 25.59
CA MET A 278 -16.04 22.71 24.87
C MET A 278 -17.36 23.37 25.24
N GLU A 279 -18.37 22.60 25.66
CA GLU A 279 -19.67 23.15 26.08
C GLU A 279 -19.53 23.81 27.45
N LEU A 280 -18.90 23.13 28.41
CA LEU A 280 -18.60 23.68 29.73
C LEU A 280 -17.63 24.88 29.65
N PHE A 281 -16.66 24.79 28.74
CA PHE A 281 -15.71 25.85 28.46
C PHE A 281 -16.40 27.09 27.91
N GLN A 282 -17.26 26.94 26.89
CA GLN A 282 -17.98 28.06 26.29
C GLN A 282 -18.92 28.71 27.30
N ALA A 283 -19.64 27.92 28.11
CA ALA A 283 -20.50 28.45 29.16
C ALA A 283 -19.72 29.27 30.20
N SER A 284 -18.55 28.77 30.62
CA SER A 284 -17.67 29.47 31.56
C SER A 284 -17.03 30.73 30.95
N TYR A 285 -16.75 30.69 29.64
CA TYR A 285 -16.24 31.81 28.87
C TYR A 285 -17.26 32.95 28.79
N ASP A 286 -18.49 32.63 28.41
CA ASP A 286 -19.59 33.58 28.28
C ASP A 286 -19.95 34.22 29.63
N GLU A 287 -19.91 33.45 30.72
CA GLU A 287 -20.07 33.98 32.08
C GLU A 287 -18.96 34.97 32.44
N THR A 288 -17.71 34.65 32.10
CA THR A 288 -16.55 35.51 32.33
C THR A 288 -16.69 36.83 31.56
N LEU A 289 -17.06 36.78 30.28
CA LEU A 289 -17.33 37.97 29.47
C LEU A 289 -18.51 38.79 30.00
N GLY A 290 -19.58 38.13 30.46
CA GLY A 290 -20.75 38.77 31.06
C GLY A 290 -20.38 39.57 32.31
N ARG A 291 -19.54 39.02 33.18
CA ARG A 291 -19.03 39.73 34.38
C ARG A 291 -18.16 40.93 34.01
N VAL A 292 -17.29 40.79 33.01
CA VAL A 292 -16.48 41.92 32.49
C VAL A 292 -17.38 43.02 31.93
N LYS A 293 -18.44 42.67 31.20
CA LYS A 293 -19.40 43.63 30.64
C LYS A 293 -20.13 44.42 31.73
N ALA A 294 -20.49 43.76 32.84
CA ALA A 294 -21.24 44.36 33.94
C ALA A 294 -20.48 45.50 34.66
N ASP A 295 -19.15 45.42 34.76
CA ASP A 295 -18.36 46.45 35.46
C ASP A 295 -18.38 47.81 34.77
N TRP A 296 -18.53 47.79 33.45
CA TRP A 296 -18.61 48.98 32.59
C TRP A 296 -20.04 49.50 32.42
N GLN A 297 -21.02 48.87 33.06
CA GLN A 297 -22.41 49.35 33.10
C GLN A 297 -22.63 50.33 34.26
N GLY A 298 -23.45 51.35 34.01
CA GLY A 298 -23.80 52.40 34.97
C GLY A 298 -22.96 53.67 34.88
N PHE A 299 -23.08 54.52 35.90
CA PHE A 299 -22.47 55.86 35.92
C PHE A 299 -21.36 55.93 36.98
N PHE A 300 -20.24 56.55 36.63
CA PHE A 300 -19.21 57.01 37.54
C PHE A 300 -19.56 58.43 38.00
N MET A 301 -19.53 58.68 39.32
CA MET A 301 -19.80 60.01 39.88
C MET A 301 -18.51 60.83 39.92
N LEU A 302 -18.34 61.73 38.95
CA LEU A 302 -17.25 62.70 38.96
C LEU A 302 -17.56 63.80 40.00
N LEU A 303 -16.61 64.07 40.90
CA LEU A 303 -16.75 65.04 42.02
C LEU A 303 -17.95 64.77 42.96
N GLY A 304 -18.53 63.57 42.93
CA GLY A 304 -19.61 63.14 43.82
C GLY A 304 -21.04 63.51 43.38
N PHE A 305 -21.22 64.24 42.26
CA PHE A 305 -22.56 64.66 41.82
C PHE A 305 -22.77 64.71 40.29
N ILE A 306 -21.73 64.55 39.46
CA ILE A 306 -21.87 64.51 38.00
C ILE A 306 -21.82 63.05 37.52
N PRO A 307 -22.94 62.45 37.08
CA PRO A 307 -22.94 61.09 36.57
C PRO A 307 -22.37 61.04 35.14
N ILE A 308 -21.23 60.38 34.97
CA ILE A 308 -20.63 60.10 33.67
C ILE A 308 -20.78 58.60 33.36
N PRO A 309 -21.38 58.20 32.22
CA PRO A 309 -21.41 56.80 31.82
C PRO A 309 -20.01 56.18 31.88
N LYS A 310 -19.86 55.05 32.58
CA LYS A 310 -18.56 54.38 32.73
C LYS A 310 -17.95 53.98 31.38
N SER A 311 -18.79 53.71 30.36
CA SER A 311 -18.38 53.42 28.99
C SER A 311 -17.65 54.57 28.28
N LEU A 312 -17.84 55.83 28.70
CA LEU A 312 -17.11 56.99 28.16
C LEU A 312 -15.71 57.13 28.76
N LEU A 313 -15.47 56.49 29.92
CA LEU A 313 -14.15 56.43 30.56
C LEU A 313 -13.32 55.23 30.09
N GLN A 314 -13.94 54.34 29.30
CA GLN A 314 -13.27 53.18 28.72
C GLN A 314 -12.34 53.65 27.60
N GLY A 315 -11.03 53.51 27.82
CA GLY A 315 -10.02 53.80 26.80
C GLY A 315 -10.21 52.98 25.53
N GLU A 316 -9.53 53.38 24.44
CA GLU A 316 -9.63 52.75 23.12
C GLU A 316 -9.40 51.21 23.15
N TYR A 317 -8.62 50.72 24.11
CA TYR A 317 -8.29 49.29 24.29
C TYR A 317 -8.51 48.78 25.72
N ASP A 318 -9.55 49.30 26.40
CA ASP A 318 -9.92 48.88 27.76
C ASP A 318 -11.21 48.04 27.75
N GLY A 319 -11.44 47.20 28.76
CA GLY A 319 -12.64 46.35 28.87
C GLY A 319 -12.85 45.41 27.66
N LEU A 320 -14.10 45.29 27.19
CA LEU A 320 -14.45 44.46 26.02
C LEU A 320 -13.86 44.99 24.70
N ARG A 321 -13.53 46.28 24.60
CA ARG A 321 -12.95 46.89 23.38
C ARG A 321 -11.58 46.34 23.02
N TYR A 322 -10.84 45.85 24.02
CA TYR A 322 -9.59 45.13 23.78
C TYR A 322 -9.78 43.86 22.93
N LEU A 323 -10.98 43.27 22.97
CA LEU A 323 -11.37 42.06 22.27
C LEU A 323 -12.18 42.33 20.98
N ASP A 324 -12.34 43.59 20.55
CA ASP A 324 -13.23 43.97 19.43
C ASP A 324 -12.94 43.18 18.13
N ASP A 325 -11.68 42.82 17.89
CA ASP A 325 -11.28 42.06 16.69
C ASP A 325 -11.32 40.52 16.87
N LEU A 326 -11.26 40.02 18.10
CA LEU A 326 -11.14 38.58 18.39
C LEU A 326 -11.86 38.20 19.69
N THR A 327 -13.16 38.48 19.76
CA THR A 327 -13.99 38.18 20.94
C THR A 327 -14.03 36.67 21.26
N ASN A 328 -13.71 35.78 20.32
CA ASN A 328 -13.66 34.33 20.55
C ASN A 328 -12.24 33.76 20.44
N ALA A 329 -11.19 34.57 20.64
CA ALA A 329 -9.79 34.12 20.50
C ALA A 329 -9.47 32.90 21.37
N LEU A 330 -9.91 32.93 22.63
CA LEU A 330 -9.59 31.89 23.60
C LEU A 330 -10.33 30.57 23.29
N PRO A 331 -11.66 30.54 23.06
CA PRO A 331 -12.33 29.35 22.54
C PRO A 331 -11.74 28.80 21.24
N LEU A 332 -11.40 29.67 20.29
CA LEU A 332 -10.82 29.25 19.02
C LEU A 332 -9.45 28.58 19.21
N ALA A 333 -8.57 29.16 20.03
CA ALA A 333 -7.28 28.58 20.35
C ALA A 333 -7.41 27.22 21.07
N THR A 334 -8.42 27.06 21.94
CA THR A 334 -8.74 25.78 22.59
C THR A 334 -9.18 24.72 21.58
N MET A 335 -10.05 25.09 20.63
CA MET A 335 -10.50 24.17 19.57
C MET A 335 -9.35 23.75 18.65
N GLU A 336 -8.51 24.70 18.24
CA GLU A 336 -7.32 24.42 17.42
C GLU A 336 -6.36 23.46 18.14
N GLN A 337 -6.14 23.65 19.45
CA GLN A 337 -5.34 22.76 20.28
C GLN A 337 -5.91 21.34 20.30
N ASN A 338 -7.20 21.18 20.59
CA ASN A 338 -7.87 19.88 20.62
C ASN A 338 -7.79 19.16 19.26
N LYS A 339 -8.02 19.90 18.16
CA LYS A 339 -7.89 19.37 16.80
C LYS A 339 -6.47 18.88 16.53
N ALA A 340 -5.46 19.67 16.86
CA ALA A 340 -4.07 19.32 16.64
C ALA A 340 -3.64 18.10 17.49
N GLN A 341 -4.16 17.94 18.70
CA GLN A 341 -3.92 16.75 19.54
C GLN A 341 -4.48 15.47 18.92
N LEU A 342 -5.69 15.52 18.35
CA LEU A 342 -6.29 14.37 17.68
C LEU A 342 -5.49 13.99 16.42
N GLN A 343 -5.13 14.98 15.60
CA GLN A 343 -4.34 14.77 14.38
C GLN A 343 -2.95 14.17 14.70
N GLU A 344 -2.26 14.67 15.74
CA GLU A 344 -0.97 14.10 16.17
C GLU A 344 -1.12 12.62 16.59
N LYS A 345 -2.21 12.27 17.29
CA LYS A 345 -2.47 10.89 17.74
C LYS A 345 -2.70 9.96 16.55
N GLU A 346 -3.48 10.38 15.56
CA GLU A 346 -3.73 9.62 14.33
C GLU A 346 -2.44 9.40 13.54
N SER A 347 -1.67 10.46 13.31
CA SER A 347 -0.37 10.38 12.63
C SER A 347 0.64 9.50 13.37
N ARG A 348 0.63 9.52 14.71
CA ARG A 348 1.49 8.64 15.52
C ARG A 348 1.17 7.17 15.31
N ASN A 349 -0.13 6.82 15.27
CA ASN A 349 -0.57 5.45 15.00
C ASN A 349 -0.20 5.01 13.58
N ALA A 350 -0.36 5.89 12.59
CA ALA A 350 0.03 5.62 11.21
C ALA A 350 1.54 5.34 11.08
N VAL A 351 2.40 6.11 11.76
CA VAL A 351 3.85 5.87 11.78
C VAL A 351 4.19 4.53 12.43
N ILE A 352 3.52 4.16 13.52
CA ILE A 352 3.73 2.86 14.17
C ILE A 352 3.39 1.71 13.22
N ALA A 353 2.25 1.79 12.52
CA ALA A 353 1.85 0.78 11.56
C ALA A 353 2.84 0.68 10.38
N ALA A 354 3.25 1.81 9.81
CA ALA A 354 4.20 1.85 8.69
C ALA A 354 5.56 1.25 9.05
N VAL A 355 6.13 1.58 10.22
CA VAL A 355 7.42 1.04 10.66
C VAL A 355 7.33 -0.45 10.95
N ARG A 356 6.21 -0.94 11.49
CA ARG A 356 5.99 -2.40 11.66
C ARG A 356 5.96 -3.12 10.31
N GLN A 357 5.26 -2.56 9.33
CA GLN A 357 5.18 -3.15 8.00
C GLN A 357 6.56 -3.23 7.34
N LEU A 358 7.34 -2.15 7.38
CA LEU A 358 8.70 -2.12 6.86
C LEU A 358 9.63 -3.11 7.58
N PHE A 359 9.44 -3.30 8.89
CA PHE A 359 10.20 -4.27 9.66
C PHE A 359 9.87 -5.70 9.23
N LEU A 360 8.59 -6.02 9.02
CA LEU A 360 8.15 -7.32 8.53
C LEU A 360 8.62 -7.59 7.08
N GLU A 361 8.62 -6.57 6.21
CA GLU A 361 9.18 -6.68 4.86
C GLU A 361 10.68 -6.99 4.91
N ALA A 362 11.45 -6.28 5.74
CA ALA A 362 12.86 -6.54 5.96
C ALA A 362 13.13 -7.94 6.52
N LYS A 363 12.24 -8.43 7.40
CA LYS A 363 12.29 -9.79 7.94
C LYS A 363 12.00 -10.86 6.89
N GLY A 364 10.98 -10.67 6.07
CA GLY A 364 10.70 -11.59 4.96
C GLY A 364 11.88 -11.69 3.99
N ALA A 365 12.52 -10.56 3.69
CA ALA A 365 13.72 -10.53 2.87
C ALA A 365 14.95 -11.17 3.55
N GLU A 366 15.08 -11.03 4.88
CA GLU A 366 16.11 -11.71 5.68
C GLU A 366 15.98 -13.23 5.58
N GLU A 367 14.75 -13.74 5.72
CA GLU A 367 14.49 -15.18 5.63
C GLU A 367 14.67 -15.71 4.20
N ALA A 368 14.26 -14.97 3.17
CA ALA A 368 14.55 -15.33 1.79
C ALA A 368 16.05 -15.43 1.50
N TYR A 369 16.85 -14.51 2.06
CA TYR A 369 18.32 -14.56 1.95
C TYR A 369 18.91 -15.73 2.74
N ALA A 370 18.41 -15.98 3.95
CA ALA A 370 18.80 -17.14 4.74
C ALA A 370 18.50 -18.45 4.00
N GLN A 371 17.33 -18.56 3.38
CA GLN A 371 16.92 -19.75 2.62
C GLN A 371 17.80 -19.98 1.40
N ALA A 372 18.13 -18.93 0.63
CA ALA A 372 19.05 -19.06 -0.51
C ALA A 372 20.44 -19.58 -0.07
N LEU A 373 20.92 -19.17 1.11
CA LEU A 373 22.17 -19.69 1.69
C LEU A 373 22.05 -21.17 2.11
N ARG A 374 20.90 -21.59 2.66
CA ARG A 374 20.61 -23.00 2.99
C ARG A 374 20.50 -23.87 1.73
N ASP A 375 19.87 -23.37 0.68
CA ASP A 375 19.72 -24.07 -0.61
C ASP A 375 21.09 -24.36 -1.24
N LYS A 376 22.03 -23.41 -1.14
CA LYS A 376 23.41 -23.63 -1.55
C LYS A 376 24.10 -24.71 -0.73
N ASP A 377 23.95 -24.72 0.60
CA ASP A 377 24.49 -25.78 1.46
C ASP A 377 23.93 -27.16 1.04
N GLY A 378 22.63 -27.22 0.71
CA GLY A 378 21.96 -28.40 0.16
C GLY A 378 22.52 -28.85 -1.19
N ALA A 379 22.68 -27.93 -2.14
CA ALA A 379 23.25 -28.19 -3.46
C ALA A 379 24.69 -28.71 -3.38
N VAL A 380 25.53 -28.09 -2.52
CA VAL A 380 26.91 -28.53 -2.26
C VAL A 380 26.95 -29.92 -1.65
N SER A 381 26.07 -30.22 -0.69
CA SER A 381 25.94 -31.55 -0.09
C SER A 381 25.54 -32.61 -1.13
N ASN A 382 24.58 -32.29 -1.99
CA ASN A 382 24.13 -33.18 -3.08
C ASN A 382 25.25 -33.44 -4.10
N LEU A 383 26.02 -32.41 -4.48
CA LEU A 383 27.19 -32.59 -5.35
C LEU A 383 28.26 -33.47 -4.69
N SER A 384 28.49 -33.33 -3.38
CA SER A 384 29.43 -34.18 -2.64
C SER A 384 29.00 -35.66 -2.67
N LYS A 385 27.71 -35.94 -2.44
CA LYS A 385 27.13 -37.30 -2.54
C LYS A 385 27.23 -37.85 -3.96
N ALA A 386 26.92 -37.03 -4.98
CA ALA A 386 27.05 -37.42 -6.38
C ALA A 386 28.50 -37.76 -6.76
N ASN A 387 29.46 -36.93 -6.33
CA ASN A 387 30.89 -37.21 -6.50
C ASN A 387 31.33 -38.53 -5.84
N GLN A 388 30.75 -38.89 -4.69
CA GLN A 388 31.01 -40.17 -4.06
C GLN A 388 30.45 -41.35 -4.89
N LYS A 389 29.24 -41.21 -5.45
CA LYS A 389 28.67 -42.21 -6.37
C LYS A 389 29.53 -42.41 -7.62
N VAL A 390 30.07 -41.32 -8.18
CA VAL A 390 31.01 -41.38 -9.31
C VAL A 390 32.29 -42.12 -8.93
N LYS A 391 32.86 -41.85 -7.75
CA LYS A 391 34.04 -42.58 -7.24
C LYS A 391 33.77 -44.07 -7.03
N LEU A 392 32.54 -44.45 -6.72
CA LEU A 392 32.10 -45.83 -6.53
C LEU A 392 31.62 -46.50 -7.84
N SER A 393 31.76 -45.82 -8.99
CA SER A 393 31.26 -46.28 -10.30
C SER A 393 29.74 -46.54 -10.34
N LEU A 394 28.98 -45.96 -9.39
CA LEU A 394 27.52 -46.01 -9.33
C LEU A 394 26.85 -44.91 -10.16
N MET A 395 27.64 -44.00 -10.73
CA MET A 395 27.22 -42.86 -11.54
C MET A 395 28.37 -42.49 -12.50
N LYS A 396 28.04 -42.01 -13.70
CA LYS A 396 29.05 -41.54 -14.66
C LYS A 396 29.44 -40.09 -14.37
N ALA A 397 30.68 -39.69 -14.71
CA ALA A 397 31.15 -38.33 -14.44
C ALA A 397 30.38 -37.26 -15.24
N GLU A 398 29.84 -37.65 -16.39
CA GLU A 398 29.01 -36.82 -17.26
C GLU A 398 27.65 -36.46 -16.64
N GLU A 399 27.19 -37.25 -15.65
CA GLU A 399 25.93 -37.01 -14.92
C GLU A 399 26.08 -35.99 -13.78
N LEU A 400 27.28 -35.42 -13.57
CA LEU A 400 27.53 -34.38 -12.57
C LEU A 400 27.06 -32.97 -12.99
N GLY A 401 26.76 -32.76 -14.28
CA GLY A 401 26.36 -31.45 -14.83
C GLY A 401 25.25 -30.76 -14.03
N PRO A 402 24.06 -31.41 -13.88
CA PRO A 402 22.93 -30.82 -13.15
C PRO A 402 23.24 -30.42 -11.71
N TYR A 403 24.13 -31.15 -11.03
CA TYR A 403 24.53 -30.84 -9.64
C TYR A 403 25.42 -29.59 -9.55
N LYS A 404 26.24 -29.32 -10.57
CA LYS A 404 27.03 -28.10 -10.66
C LYS A 404 26.15 -26.92 -11.04
N ASP A 405 25.25 -27.12 -12.00
CA ASP A 405 24.26 -26.12 -12.42
C ASP A 405 23.37 -25.68 -11.25
N ALA A 406 22.99 -26.62 -10.36
CA ALA A 406 22.22 -26.31 -9.15
C ALA A 406 22.99 -25.42 -8.16
N ILE A 407 24.32 -25.56 -8.05
CA ILE A 407 25.15 -24.65 -7.22
C ILE A 407 25.22 -23.26 -7.87
N ASP A 408 25.42 -23.19 -9.18
CA ASP A 408 25.47 -21.91 -9.90
C ASP A 408 24.12 -21.17 -9.82
N GLN A 409 23.01 -21.91 -9.86
CA GLN A 409 21.67 -21.36 -9.64
C GLN A 409 21.47 -20.90 -8.20
N ALA A 410 21.94 -21.66 -7.20
CA ALA A 410 21.89 -21.23 -5.81
C ALA A 410 22.74 -19.97 -5.56
N ASP A 411 23.93 -19.88 -6.16
CA ASP A 411 24.77 -18.67 -6.12
C ASP A 411 24.09 -17.46 -6.77
N GLN A 412 23.33 -17.68 -7.84
CA GLN A 412 22.50 -16.62 -8.43
C GLN A 412 21.42 -16.15 -7.46
N GLN A 413 20.69 -17.08 -6.83
CA GLN A 413 19.63 -16.75 -5.89
C GLN A 413 20.15 -16.03 -4.64
N ILE A 414 21.35 -16.39 -4.17
CA ILE A 414 22.00 -15.71 -3.05
C ILE A 414 22.26 -14.24 -3.38
N VAL A 415 22.81 -13.93 -4.56
CA VAL A 415 23.09 -12.53 -4.94
C VAL A 415 21.79 -11.73 -5.04
N SER A 416 20.75 -12.26 -5.68
CA SER A 416 19.46 -11.56 -5.78
C SER A 416 18.78 -11.39 -4.43
N ALA A 417 18.76 -12.43 -3.58
CA ALA A 417 18.16 -12.36 -2.26
C ALA A 417 18.92 -11.42 -1.33
N GLN A 418 20.25 -11.39 -1.41
CA GLN A 418 21.08 -10.46 -0.65
C GLN A 418 20.81 -9.00 -1.03
N ILE A 419 20.66 -8.72 -2.33
CA ILE A 419 20.34 -7.38 -2.83
C ILE A 419 18.91 -6.99 -2.41
N ALA A 420 17.95 -7.89 -2.52
CA ALA A 420 16.58 -7.67 -2.05
C ALA A 420 16.54 -7.37 -0.55
N TYR A 421 17.27 -8.14 0.26
CA TYR A 421 17.43 -7.88 1.70
C TYR A 421 18.05 -6.51 1.96
N LYS A 422 19.12 -6.13 1.24
CA LYS A 422 19.75 -4.82 1.38
C LYS A 422 18.79 -3.68 1.01
N MET A 423 18.01 -3.83 -0.06
CA MET A 423 16.96 -2.86 -0.43
C MET A 423 15.88 -2.73 0.65
N ALA A 424 15.44 -3.85 1.23
CA ALA A 424 14.46 -3.84 2.32
C ALA A 424 15.02 -3.17 3.58
N LEU A 425 16.30 -3.42 3.93
CA LEU A 425 16.98 -2.69 5.00
C LEU A 425 17.06 -1.18 4.72
N GLY A 426 17.35 -0.79 3.48
CA GLY A 426 17.36 0.61 3.06
C GLY A 426 16.00 1.30 3.23
N LYS A 427 14.90 0.62 2.87
CA LYS A 427 13.53 1.11 3.10
C LYS A 427 13.20 1.25 4.59
N LEU A 428 13.53 0.24 5.40
CA LEU A 428 13.34 0.30 6.85
C LEU A 428 14.18 1.41 7.48
N ASP A 429 15.40 1.63 6.99
CA ASP A 429 16.27 2.71 7.45
C ASP A 429 15.66 4.09 7.14
N GLN A 430 15.09 4.27 5.95
CA GLN A 430 14.36 5.49 5.57
C GLN A 430 13.14 5.73 6.49
N GLY A 431 12.36 4.67 6.78
CA GLY A 431 11.20 4.73 7.67
C GLY A 431 11.54 4.96 9.16
N THR A 432 12.77 4.65 9.57
CA THR A 432 13.24 4.81 10.95
C THR A 432 14.23 5.96 11.11
N GLY A 433 14.47 6.74 10.04
CA GLY A 433 15.36 7.89 10.04
C GLY A 433 16.83 7.55 10.32
N GLY A 434 17.34 6.47 9.74
CA GLY A 434 18.76 6.10 9.84
C GLY A 434 19.11 5.14 10.97
N ALA A 435 18.11 4.52 11.63
CA ALA A 435 18.34 3.69 12.80
C ALA A 435 18.92 2.31 12.46
N VAL A 436 18.54 1.73 11.32
CA VAL A 436 18.99 0.40 10.86
C VAL A 436 20.45 0.43 10.45
N ASN A 437 20.88 1.50 9.79
CA ASN A 437 22.25 1.66 9.33
C ASN A 437 23.29 1.62 10.47
N ARG A 438 22.86 1.90 11.71
CA ARG A 438 23.72 1.84 12.91
C ARG A 438 23.87 0.43 13.48
N THR A 439 23.03 -0.50 13.07
CA THR A 439 23.01 -1.89 13.55
C THR A 439 23.61 -2.87 12.54
N LEU A 440 24.03 -2.38 11.37
CA LEU A 440 24.68 -3.18 10.33
C LEU A 440 25.99 -3.81 10.83
N ARG A 441 26.17 -5.07 10.47
CA ARG A 441 27.37 -5.86 10.72
C ARG A 441 27.89 -6.38 9.39
N GLU A 442 29.18 -6.23 9.16
CA GLU A 442 29.84 -6.80 7.99
C GLU A 442 29.85 -8.33 8.08
N GLY A 443 29.59 -8.99 6.95
CA GLY A 443 29.62 -10.44 6.82
C GLY A 443 28.33 -11.03 6.27
N ILE A 444 28.36 -12.35 6.08
CA ILE A 444 27.21 -13.13 5.66
C ILE A 444 26.26 -13.28 6.85
N LEU A 445 24.96 -13.15 6.59
CA LEU A 445 23.91 -13.36 7.57
C LEU A 445 24.10 -14.72 8.28
N PRO A 446 24.00 -14.81 9.63
CA PRO A 446 24.10 -16.08 10.35
C PRO A 446 22.83 -16.94 10.15
N TYR A 447 22.70 -17.54 8.96
CA TYR A 447 21.48 -18.18 8.44
C TYR A 447 21.12 -19.56 9.03
N ARG A 448 22.05 -20.21 9.74
CA ARG A 448 21.85 -21.58 10.26
C ARG A 448 20.98 -21.64 11.50
N ASN A 449 21.01 -20.60 12.33
CA ASN A 449 20.23 -20.48 13.57
C ASN A 449 19.64 -19.06 13.63
N LEU A 450 18.97 -18.66 12.55
CA LEU A 450 18.35 -17.35 12.49
C LEU A 450 17.12 -17.35 13.42
N ASP A 451 17.04 -16.38 14.32
CA ASP A 451 15.82 -16.08 15.05
C ASP A 451 14.82 -15.54 14.02
N ASP A 452 13.83 -16.35 13.68
CA ASP A 452 12.81 -16.06 12.68
C ASP A 452 12.06 -14.75 13.00
N GLY A 453 12.17 -14.24 14.24
CA GLY A 453 11.43 -13.07 14.71
C GLY A 453 9.92 -13.29 14.62
N LEU A 454 9.50 -14.56 14.45
CA LEU A 454 8.14 -15.07 14.47
C LEU A 454 7.82 -15.64 15.86
N THR A 455 8.71 -15.48 16.84
CA THR A 455 8.29 -15.53 18.25
C THR A 455 7.11 -14.58 18.40
N PRO A 456 5.90 -15.07 18.73
CA PRO A 456 4.74 -14.20 18.86
C PRO A 456 5.07 -13.12 19.88
N MET A 457 4.90 -11.85 19.49
CA MET A 457 5.01 -10.75 20.45
C MET A 457 4.17 -11.13 21.65
N THR A 458 4.78 -11.36 22.82
CA THR A 458 4.01 -11.63 24.03
C THR A 458 3.25 -10.33 24.31
N PRO A 459 1.92 -10.26 24.09
CA PRO A 459 1.17 -9.13 24.59
C PRO A 459 1.27 -9.32 26.11
N GLN A 460 1.74 -8.32 26.86
CA GLN A 460 1.53 -8.38 28.31
C GLN A 460 0.01 -8.45 28.53
N LYS A 461 -0.50 -9.66 28.80
CA LYS A 461 -1.92 -9.94 29.08
C LYS A 461 -2.35 -8.91 30.14
N PRO A 462 -3.35 -8.04 29.88
CA PRO A 462 -3.89 -7.21 30.94
C PRO A 462 -4.38 -8.15 32.05
N LYS A 463 -3.81 -7.99 33.26
CA LYS A 463 -4.16 -8.84 34.41
C LYS A 463 -5.67 -8.80 34.61
N ALA A 464 -6.28 -9.98 34.76
CA ALA A 464 -7.72 -10.14 34.98
C ALA A 464 -8.24 -9.15 36.05
N PRO A 465 -9.43 -8.55 35.84
CA PRO A 465 -9.96 -7.56 36.77
C PRO A 465 -10.10 -8.14 38.17
N LEU A 466 -9.53 -7.43 39.14
CA LEU A 466 -9.48 -7.78 40.56
C LEU A 466 -10.84 -7.57 41.26
N GLY A 467 -11.80 -6.94 40.58
CA GLY A 467 -13.15 -6.69 41.05
C GLY A 467 -13.95 -5.79 40.11
N THR A 468 -15.14 -5.39 40.56
CA THR A 468 -16.00 -4.38 39.91
C THR A 468 -16.37 -3.28 40.90
N TRP A 469 -16.74 -2.11 40.37
CA TRP A 469 -17.27 -1.01 41.15
C TRP A 469 -18.57 -0.49 40.56
N LYS A 470 -19.42 0.12 41.40
CA LYS A 470 -20.70 0.73 41.03
C LYS A 470 -20.93 2.03 41.78
N LEU A 471 -21.47 3.04 41.11
CA LEU A 471 -21.84 4.35 41.62
C LEU A 471 -23.35 4.56 41.40
N LYS A 472 -24.13 4.63 42.47
CA LYS A 472 -25.59 4.84 42.42
C LYS A 472 -25.95 6.26 42.85
N PRO A 473 -26.82 6.99 42.13
CA PRO A 473 -27.29 8.29 42.61
C PRO A 473 -28.07 8.16 43.92
N ALA A 474 -27.83 9.06 44.86
CA ALA A 474 -28.55 9.21 46.12
C ALA A 474 -29.29 10.55 46.16
N VAL A 475 -30.31 10.70 47.03
CA VAL A 475 -31.31 11.81 47.01
C VAL A 475 -30.72 13.19 46.66
N GLY A 476 -31.07 13.72 45.48
CA GLY A 476 -30.59 14.99 44.88
C GLY A 476 -29.62 14.79 43.69
N GLN A 477 -29.54 15.76 42.75
CA GLN A 477 -28.76 15.61 41.50
C GLN A 477 -27.22 15.62 41.67
N LEU A 478 -26.69 15.72 42.90
CA LEU A 478 -25.26 15.95 43.15
C LEU A 478 -24.60 14.98 44.17
N LEU A 479 -25.33 13.98 44.67
CA LEU A 479 -24.80 13.02 45.65
C LEU A 479 -24.93 11.57 45.14
N SER A 480 -23.89 10.77 45.38
CA SER A 480 -23.82 9.38 44.93
C SER A 480 -23.28 8.42 46.00
N ASP A 481 -23.71 7.17 45.91
CA ASP A 481 -23.29 6.03 46.72
C ASP A 481 -22.33 5.15 45.92
N PHE A 482 -21.08 5.01 46.38
CA PHE A 482 -20.06 4.19 45.73
C PHE A 482 -19.93 2.82 46.42
N SER A 483 -19.79 1.74 45.65
CA SER A 483 -19.64 0.37 46.15
C SER A 483 -18.68 -0.42 45.27
N ILE A 484 -17.98 -1.39 45.88
CA ILE A 484 -17.06 -2.29 45.17
C ILE A 484 -17.39 -3.76 45.46
N SER A 485 -17.00 -4.64 44.55
CA SER A 485 -17.01 -6.09 44.72
C SER A 485 -15.65 -6.62 44.25
N VAL A 486 -14.79 -7.04 45.17
CA VAL A 486 -13.44 -7.55 44.85
C VAL A 486 -13.35 -9.06 45.02
N ASN A 487 -12.40 -9.68 44.33
CA ASN A 487 -12.18 -11.12 44.42
C ASN A 487 -11.88 -11.54 45.88
N LYS A 488 -12.60 -12.56 46.38
CA LYS A 488 -12.44 -13.09 47.74
C LYS A 488 -11.00 -13.53 48.05
N LYS A 489 -10.22 -13.90 47.03
CA LYS A 489 -8.79 -14.27 47.15
C LYS A 489 -7.90 -13.12 47.66
N LEU A 490 -8.31 -11.86 47.51
CA LEU A 490 -7.55 -10.68 48.01
C LEU A 490 -7.69 -10.46 49.53
N GLY A 491 -8.64 -11.14 50.19
CA GLY A 491 -8.80 -11.07 51.65
C GLY A 491 -9.20 -9.70 52.22
N ALA A 492 -9.73 -8.79 51.40
CA ALA A 492 -10.10 -7.44 51.84
C ALA A 492 -11.36 -7.43 52.73
N THR A 493 -11.25 -6.81 53.91
CA THR A 493 -12.38 -6.60 54.85
C THR A 493 -13.01 -5.22 54.71
N ASP A 494 -12.20 -4.21 54.40
CA ASP A 494 -12.60 -2.81 54.29
C ASP A 494 -11.91 -2.13 53.09
N TYR A 495 -12.48 -1.02 52.62
CA TYR A 495 -11.91 -0.19 51.57
C TYR A 495 -12.07 1.31 51.87
N ALA A 496 -11.25 2.13 51.23
CA ALA A 496 -11.40 3.58 51.18
C ALA A 496 -11.06 4.10 49.78
N VAL A 497 -11.75 5.15 49.35
CA VAL A 497 -11.57 5.77 48.03
C VAL A 497 -10.69 7.01 48.18
N PHE A 498 -9.77 7.22 47.25
CA PHE A 498 -8.87 8.36 47.20
C PHE A 498 -8.85 8.94 45.80
N THR A 499 -8.60 10.24 45.67
CA THR A 499 -8.17 10.81 44.39
C THR A 499 -6.77 10.32 44.03
N GLN A 500 -6.35 10.46 42.76
CA GLN A 500 -4.98 10.15 42.34
C GLN A 500 -3.93 10.88 43.21
N ASP A 501 -4.19 12.14 43.58
CA ASP A 501 -3.35 12.97 44.46
C ASP A 501 -3.31 12.50 45.94
N GLY A 502 -4.01 11.42 46.29
CA GLY A 502 -3.97 10.83 47.63
C GLY A 502 -4.91 11.46 48.65
N LYS A 503 -5.87 12.31 48.23
CA LYS A 503 -6.89 12.86 49.12
C LYS A 503 -8.03 11.86 49.32
N ARG A 504 -8.34 11.53 50.58
CA ARG A 504 -9.38 10.53 50.91
C ARG A 504 -10.79 11.08 50.68
N ILE A 505 -11.60 10.34 49.94
CA ILE A 505 -13.02 10.62 49.70
C ILE A 505 -13.84 9.71 50.60
N GLY A 506 -14.59 10.32 51.53
CA GLY A 506 -15.40 9.62 52.53
C GLY A 506 -14.61 8.89 53.63
N LYS A 507 -15.33 8.09 54.43
CA LYS A 507 -14.77 7.29 55.53
C LYS A 507 -14.42 5.87 55.05
N ARG A 508 -13.44 5.22 55.69
CA ARG A 508 -13.15 3.79 55.45
C ARG A 508 -14.41 2.96 55.74
N THR A 509 -14.78 2.07 54.83
CA THR A 509 -16.06 1.34 54.85
C THR A 509 -15.83 -0.14 54.60
N LYS A 510 -16.64 -1.01 55.22
CA LYS A 510 -16.60 -2.47 54.98
C LYS A 510 -16.92 -2.78 53.54
N ILE A 511 -16.28 -3.79 52.95
CA ILE A 511 -16.50 -4.16 51.54
C ILE A 511 -17.95 -4.51 51.20
N THR A 512 -18.73 -4.97 52.18
CA THR A 512 -20.16 -5.28 52.01
C THR A 512 -21.10 -4.07 52.11
N LYS A 513 -20.56 -2.85 52.31
CA LYS A 513 -21.34 -1.61 52.48
C LYS A 513 -20.91 -0.53 51.48
N SER A 514 -21.88 0.27 51.05
CA SER A 514 -21.64 1.43 50.17
C SER A 514 -21.19 2.66 50.94
N LEU A 515 -20.29 3.42 50.34
CA LEU A 515 -19.86 4.73 50.80
C LEU A 515 -20.84 5.79 50.28
N ARG A 516 -21.59 6.42 51.20
CA ARG A 516 -22.76 7.25 50.84
C ARG A 516 -22.50 8.74 50.82
N ASN A 517 -23.37 9.48 50.12
CA ASN A 517 -23.41 10.95 50.06
C ASN A 517 -22.12 11.59 49.52
N LEU A 518 -21.58 11.06 48.43
CA LEU A 518 -20.35 11.57 47.81
C LEU A 518 -20.67 12.54 46.68
N THR A 519 -20.00 13.69 46.65
CA THR A 519 -20.04 14.63 45.51
C THR A 519 -19.10 14.13 44.41
N LEU A 520 -19.41 12.96 43.84
CA LEU A 520 -18.69 12.36 42.72
C LEU A 520 -19.51 12.54 41.44
N LYS A 521 -18.91 13.17 40.42
CA LYS A 521 -19.48 13.24 39.07
C LYS A 521 -19.15 11.94 38.31
N PHE A 522 -20.08 11.46 37.47
CA PHE A 522 -19.92 10.20 36.70
C PHE A 522 -18.72 10.22 35.73
N SER A 523 -18.18 11.39 35.41
CA SER A 523 -17.05 11.61 34.50
C SER A 523 -15.66 11.58 35.16
N GLN A 524 -15.55 11.49 36.48
CA GLN A 524 -14.27 11.64 37.21
C GLN A 524 -13.81 10.34 37.90
N ILE A 525 -14.23 9.17 37.42
CA ILE A 525 -14.00 7.89 38.11
C ILE A 525 -12.62 7.29 37.80
N ASP A 526 -12.08 7.62 36.64
CA ASP A 526 -10.69 7.39 36.21
C ASP A 526 -9.65 8.11 37.08
N GLN A 527 -10.03 9.21 37.74
CA GLN A 527 -9.20 9.96 38.69
C GLN A 527 -9.25 9.40 40.12
N LEU A 528 -9.88 8.24 40.34
CA LEU A 528 -10.01 7.61 41.65
C LEU A 528 -9.19 6.33 41.75
N LYS A 529 -8.65 6.10 42.96
CA LYS A 529 -8.03 4.84 43.35
C LYS A 529 -8.66 4.32 44.63
N ILE A 530 -8.73 3.00 44.77
CA ILE A 530 -9.22 2.36 45.98
C ILE A 530 -8.06 1.77 46.76
N VAL A 531 -8.12 1.88 48.09
CA VAL A 531 -7.16 1.24 48.99
C VAL A 531 -7.92 0.18 49.77
N LEU A 532 -7.49 -1.08 49.65
CA LEU A 532 -8.05 -2.24 50.33
C LEU A 532 -7.33 -2.50 51.66
N TYR A 533 -8.08 -2.93 52.68
CA TYR A 533 -7.58 -3.21 54.02
C TYR A 533 -8.02 -4.60 54.50
N ASN A 534 -7.18 -5.27 55.27
CA ASN A 534 -7.52 -6.49 56.03
C ASN A 534 -7.11 -6.28 57.49
N LYS A 535 -8.07 -6.42 58.42
CA LYS A 535 -7.86 -6.20 59.86
C LYS A 535 -7.12 -4.89 60.19
N GLY A 536 -7.42 -3.82 59.44
CA GLY A 536 -6.88 -2.48 59.67
C GLY A 536 -5.53 -2.18 59.01
N LYS A 537 -4.86 -3.15 58.37
CA LYS A 537 -3.63 -2.94 57.59
C LYS A 537 -3.94 -2.80 56.11
N VAL A 538 -3.24 -1.89 55.42
CA VAL A 538 -3.34 -1.72 53.95
C VAL A 538 -2.81 -2.98 53.27
N ILE A 539 -3.59 -3.52 52.34
CA ILE A 539 -3.20 -4.68 51.53
C ILE A 539 -2.69 -4.19 50.18
N GLN A 540 -3.47 -3.38 49.48
CA GLN A 540 -3.19 -2.99 48.10
C GLN A 540 -3.94 -1.71 47.72
N THR A 541 -3.31 -0.90 46.86
CA THR A 541 -3.94 0.25 46.20
C THR A 541 -4.18 -0.11 44.75
N LEU A 542 -5.42 0.05 44.28
CA LEU A 542 -5.85 -0.39 42.95
C LEU A 542 -6.52 0.76 42.19
N PRO A 543 -6.15 0.98 40.92
CA PRO A 543 -6.86 1.91 40.05
C PRO A 543 -8.26 1.39 39.67
N LEU A 544 -9.14 2.31 39.29
CA LEU A 544 -10.46 2.01 38.74
C LEU A 544 -10.45 2.19 37.22
N ASP A 545 -11.12 1.30 36.51
CA ASP A 545 -11.30 1.34 35.05
C ASP A 545 -12.81 1.25 34.71
N GLY A 546 -13.22 1.83 33.58
CA GLY A 546 -14.62 1.90 33.11
C GLY A 546 -15.22 3.31 33.11
N LYS A 547 -16.36 3.48 32.41
CA LYS A 547 -17.07 4.76 32.22
C LYS A 547 -18.48 4.74 32.85
N GLY A 548 -18.93 5.88 33.38
CA GLY A 548 -20.32 6.05 33.83
C GLY A 548 -20.60 5.56 35.26
N SER A 549 -21.59 4.70 35.46
CA SER A 549 -22.05 4.28 36.80
C SER A 549 -21.52 2.92 37.26
N THR A 550 -20.76 2.20 36.43
CA THR A 550 -20.18 0.89 36.76
C THR A 550 -18.86 0.65 36.01
N GLY A 551 -17.94 -0.13 36.58
CA GLY A 551 -16.68 -0.48 35.91
C GLY A 551 -15.89 -1.58 36.62
N GLN A 552 -14.63 -1.78 36.21
CA GLN A 552 -13.73 -2.83 36.70
C GLN A 552 -12.62 -2.25 37.59
N ILE A 553 -12.05 -3.08 38.45
CA ILE A 553 -10.88 -2.76 39.26
C ILE A 553 -9.71 -3.54 38.66
N VAL A 554 -8.67 -2.86 38.21
CA VAL A 554 -7.54 -3.48 37.53
C VAL A 554 -6.27 -3.43 38.39
N ALA A 555 -5.28 -4.26 38.08
CA ALA A 555 -4.00 -4.21 38.78
C ALA A 555 -3.23 -2.93 38.39
N ALA A 556 -2.53 -2.30 39.33
CA ALA A 556 -1.64 -1.18 39.02
C ALA A 556 -0.51 -1.66 38.08
N SER A 557 -0.33 -0.98 36.93
CA SER A 557 0.82 -1.23 36.06
C SER A 557 2.07 -0.63 36.68
N THR A 558 3.16 -1.40 36.72
CA THR A 558 4.44 -0.95 37.23
C THR A 558 5.21 -0.28 36.09
N ALA A 559 5.17 1.05 36.03
CA ALA A 559 6.15 1.85 35.31
C ALA A 559 7.17 2.34 36.35
N ASP A 560 8.32 1.67 36.41
CA ASP A 560 9.66 2.22 36.71
C ASP A 560 10.63 1.06 36.91
N GLY A 561 11.73 1.08 36.15
CA GLY A 561 12.85 0.18 36.39
C GLY A 561 13.53 0.54 37.71
N ALA A 562 13.40 -0.34 38.70
CA ALA A 562 14.36 -0.46 39.78
C ALA A 562 14.96 -1.86 39.72
N THR A 563 16.23 -1.91 39.37
CA THR A 563 17.14 -3.03 39.60
C THR A 563 16.99 -3.54 41.03
N SER A 564 16.73 -4.83 41.18
CA SER A 564 17.08 -5.59 42.38
C SER A 564 17.62 -6.93 41.95
N GLY A 565 18.93 -6.96 41.69
CA GLY A 565 19.71 -8.18 41.80
C GLY A 565 19.73 -8.61 43.26
N ASP A 566 19.54 -9.91 43.46
CA ASP A 566 19.74 -10.54 44.75
C ASP A 566 21.26 -10.71 44.97
N GLY A 567 21.72 -10.35 46.16
CA GLY A 567 23.14 -10.20 46.47
C GLY A 567 23.34 -10.01 47.97
N SER A 568 23.18 -11.11 48.69
CA SER A 568 23.63 -11.36 50.07
C SER A 568 24.89 -10.57 50.50
N GLY A 569 24.86 -10.00 51.71
CA GLY A 569 26.05 -9.91 52.55
C GLY A 569 26.40 -8.54 53.18
N SER A 570 26.10 -8.44 54.47
CA SER A 570 26.93 -7.84 55.52
C SER A 570 27.01 -6.31 55.72
N ALA A 571 26.72 -5.96 56.97
CA ALA A 571 26.95 -4.74 57.74
C ALA A 571 28.12 -3.82 57.33
N GLY A 572 27.90 -2.50 57.42
CA GLY A 572 28.97 -1.50 57.45
C GLY A 572 28.47 -0.05 57.39
N THR A 573 28.75 0.72 58.43
CA THR A 573 28.38 2.11 58.75
C THR A 573 28.94 3.23 57.85
N ASN A 574 28.21 4.36 57.82
CA ASN A 574 28.63 5.78 57.75
C ASN A 574 29.47 6.31 56.57
N GLY A 575 29.10 7.51 56.07
CA GLY A 575 30.06 8.44 55.47
C GLY A 575 29.49 9.42 54.45
N THR A 576 29.39 10.68 54.85
CA THR A 576 29.00 11.90 54.12
C THR A 576 30.07 12.44 53.15
N ASP A 577 29.60 13.24 52.19
CA ASP A 577 30.22 14.44 51.56
C ASP A 577 31.41 14.35 50.58
N GLY A 578 31.34 15.24 49.56
CA GLY A 578 32.48 15.82 48.83
C GLY A 578 32.62 15.37 47.37
N SER A 579 32.15 16.13 46.38
CA SER A 579 32.83 17.26 45.72
C SER A 579 33.90 16.89 44.67
N ALA A 580 33.63 17.32 43.44
CA ALA A 580 34.52 17.85 42.41
C ALA A 580 35.72 17.04 41.85
N GLY A 581 35.85 17.07 40.51
CA GLY A 581 37.16 17.25 39.87
C GLY A 581 37.56 16.32 38.72
N THR A 582 37.38 16.81 37.48
CA THR A 582 38.40 16.94 36.40
C THR A 582 39.19 15.75 35.82
N ASN A 583 39.11 15.65 34.48
CA ASN A 583 40.16 15.47 33.43
C ASN A 583 41.14 14.28 33.36
N GLY A 584 41.38 13.85 32.10
CA GLY A 584 42.59 13.15 31.59
C GLY A 584 42.28 11.77 31.00
N GLN A 585 42.18 11.53 29.68
CA GLN A 585 43.15 11.59 28.56
C GLN A 585 44.13 10.40 28.48
N ALA A 586 44.01 9.67 27.35
CA ALA A 586 45.00 8.85 26.61
C ALA A 586 45.47 7.46 27.11
N GLY A 587 45.61 6.51 26.16
CA GLY A 587 46.65 5.45 26.26
C GLY A 587 46.37 4.04 25.70
N ASN A 588 46.36 3.90 24.37
CA ASN A 588 47.01 2.88 23.51
C ASN A 588 47.50 1.47 24.03
N ASN A 589 47.20 0.43 23.21
CA ASN A 589 48.14 -0.54 22.55
C ASN A 589 48.26 -2.06 22.96
N GLY A 590 48.08 -2.95 21.94
CA GLY A 590 48.76 -4.25 21.64
C GLY A 590 48.50 -5.50 22.52
N SER A 591 48.73 -6.78 22.15
CA SER A 591 49.11 -7.55 20.94
C SER A 591 49.31 -9.06 21.33
N THR A 592 49.30 -9.99 20.35
CA THR A 592 49.83 -11.41 20.33
C THR A 592 49.09 -12.54 21.10
N GLY A 593 48.98 -13.82 20.68
CA GLY A 593 49.40 -14.62 19.50
C GLY A 593 49.18 -16.17 19.70
N SER A 594 49.16 -16.96 18.60
CA SER A 594 49.57 -18.40 18.35
C SER A 594 49.16 -19.58 19.30
N GLY A 595 48.90 -20.86 18.93
CA GLY A 595 48.93 -21.69 17.71
C GLY A 595 48.83 -23.23 17.98
N GLY A 596 48.60 -24.07 16.94
CA GLY A 596 48.91 -25.54 16.76
C GLY A 596 47.91 -26.63 17.27
N THR A 597 47.77 -27.90 16.80
CA THR A 597 47.98 -28.71 15.55
C THR A 597 47.57 -30.20 15.80
N ASN A 598 47.19 -30.96 14.73
CA ASN A 598 47.15 -32.45 14.49
C ASN A 598 46.10 -33.36 15.21
N GLY A 599 45.54 -34.48 14.69
CA GLY A 599 45.55 -35.24 13.40
C GLY A 599 45.00 -36.71 13.52
N ALA A 600 44.48 -37.31 12.42
CA ALA A 600 44.23 -38.76 12.04
C ALA A 600 43.19 -39.66 12.80
N GLY A 601 42.47 -40.70 12.29
CA GLY A 601 42.26 -41.38 10.98
C GLY A 601 41.56 -42.80 11.10
N GLY A 602 40.81 -43.29 10.07
CA GLY A 602 40.40 -44.71 9.71
C GLY A 602 39.27 -45.43 10.51
N GLY A 603 38.42 -46.40 10.06
CA GLY A 603 38.09 -47.10 8.79
C GLY A 603 37.32 -48.48 8.98
N SER A 604 36.16 -48.67 8.32
CA SER A 604 35.49 -49.86 7.67
C SER A 604 34.96 -51.21 8.30
N SER A 605 33.80 -51.68 7.74
CA SER A 605 33.28 -53.08 7.43
C SER A 605 32.39 -53.84 8.47
N ASN A 606 31.40 -54.75 8.20
CA ASN A 606 30.75 -55.45 7.04
C ASN A 606 29.47 -56.29 7.48
N GLY A 607 28.53 -56.62 6.53
CA GLY A 607 27.59 -57.81 6.37
C GLY A 607 26.52 -58.25 7.41
N GLN A 608 25.42 -59.03 7.18
CA GLN A 608 24.71 -59.65 6.02
C GLN A 608 23.48 -60.55 6.48
N ALA A 609 22.34 -60.53 5.74
CA ALA A 609 21.28 -61.55 5.37
C ALA A 609 20.28 -62.33 6.31
N GLY A 610 19.03 -62.55 5.80
CA GLY A 610 18.19 -63.80 5.87
C GLY A 610 16.69 -63.69 6.30
N THR A 611 15.66 -63.61 5.40
CA THR A 611 14.70 -64.65 4.85
C THR A 611 13.47 -65.12 5.68
N GLY A 612 12.24 -65.15 5.08
CA GLY A 612 11.16 -66.16 5.37
C GLY A 612 9.67 -65.71 5.30
N ASN A 613 8.82 -66.44 4.53
CA ASN A 613 7.39 -66.25 4.17
C ASN A 613 6.34 -66.90 5.14
N GLY A 614 5.04 -66.51 5.04
CA GLY A 614 3.89 -67.46 4.98
C GLY A 614 2.57 -67.15 5.73
N ASP A 615 1.51 -66.83 4.95
CA ASP A 615 0.05 -67.18 4.96
C ASP A 615 -0.95 -67.21 6.17
N ASP A 616 -2.17 -66.76 5.81
CA ASP A 616 -3.57 -67.16 6.14
C ASP A 616 -4.33 -66.82 7.46
N GLY A 617 -5.41 -66.01 7.31
CA GLY A 617 -6.82 -66.41 7.62
C GLY A 617 -7.48 -66.15 9.00
N GLY A 618 -8.50 -65.28 9.04
CA GLY A 618 -9.84 -65.57 9.64
C GLY A 618 -10.27 -65.02 11.03
N ASN A 619 -11.13 -63.99 11.01
CA ASN A 619 -12.42 -63.76 11.74
C ASN A 619 -12.61 -63.94 13.28
N GLY A 620 -13.13 -62.89 13.96
CA GLY A 620 -14.29 -62.99 14.89
C GLY A 620 -14.18 -62.60 16.39
N THR A 621 -14.91 -61.54 16.76
CA THR A 621 -15.69 -61.24 18.01
C THR A 621 -15.03 -60.87 19.36
N ASP A 622 -15.27 -59.61 19.74
CA ASP A 622 -15.88 -59.03 20.97
C ASP A 622 -15.32 -59.20 22.41
N ASP A 623 -15.34 -58.03 23.07
CA ASP A 623 -15.47 -57.67 24.49
C ASP A 623 -14.25 -57.62 25.45
N ASP A 624 -13.86 -56.36 25.70
CA ASP A 624 -13.63 -55.67 26.99
C ASP A 624 -12.43 -55.95 27.94
N GLU A 625 -11.78 -54.82 28.23
CA GLU A 625 -11.11 -54.35 29.45
C GLU A 625 -9.60 -54.64 29.75
N GLU A 626 -8.89 -53.50 29.86
CA GLU A 626 -7.77 -53.12 30.75
C GLU A 626 -6.34 -53.68 30.57
N ASN A 627 -5.59 -52.92 29.76
CA ASN A 627 -4.39 -52.15 30.12
C ASN A 627 -3.01 -52.83 30.39
N ALA A 628 -2.04 -52.31 29.60
CA ALA A 628 -0.62 -52.10 29.84
C ALA A 628 0.39 -53.25 29.58
N GLY A 629 1.19 -53.07 28.50
CA GLY A 629 2.59 -53.52 28.49
C GLY A 629 3.25 -53.80 27.14
N GLN A 630 3.76 -52.75 26.48
CA GLN A 630 4.95 -52.71 25.61
C GLN A 630 5.00 -53.53 24.29
N GLY A 631 4.94 -52.77 23.18
CA GLY A 631 6.02 -52.74 22.18
C GLY A 631 5.76 -53.44 20.85
N GLU A 632 5.57 -52.66 19.78
CA GLU A 632 6.36 -52.83 18.55
C GLU A 632 6.25 -51.61 17.62
N ASN A 633 7.38 -51.32 17.00
CA ASN A 633 7.62 -50.28 16.01
C ASN A 633 7.19 -50.81 14.64
N ALA A 634 6.30 -50.11 13.95
CA ALA A 634 6.11 -50.23 12.51
C ALA A 634 5.55 -48.91 11.94
N GLY A 635 6.14 -48.46 10.84
CA GLY A 635 5.52 -47.51 9.92
C GLY A 635 6.18 -46.15 9.90
N GLY A 636 6.86 -45.85 8.78
CA GLY A 636 7.00 -44.47 8.34
C GLY A 636 5.60 -43.87 8.22
N GLY A 637 5.35 -42.83 9.00
CA GLY A 637 4.21 -41.94 8.86
C GLY A 637 4.71 -40.68 8.17
N ASP A 638 4.03 -40.32 7.11
CA ASP A 638 4.06 -38.98 6.54
C ASP A 638 3.50 -38.04 7.62
N ASP A 639 4.37 -37.49 8.48
CA ASP A 639 3.94 -36.58 9.54
C ASP A 639 3.63 -35.23 8.88
N GLY A 640 2.42 -35.12 8.33
CA GLY A 640 1.87 -33.88 7.82
C GLY A 640 1.92 -32.78 8.88
N LEU A 641 1.84 -31.52 8.43
CA LEU A 641 1.97 -30.33 9.25
C LEU A 641 0.83 -30.16 10.30
N GLY A 642 -0.10 -31.12 10.40
CA GLY A 642 -1.27 -31.08 11.26
C GLY A 642 -2.47 -30.41 10.60
N THR A 643 -3.62 -30.48 11.27
CA THR A 643 -4.87 -29.86 10.86
C THR A 643 -5.18 -28.67 11.77
N ILE A 644 -5.48 -27.53 11.16
CA ILE A 644 -6.02 -26.37 11.85
C ILE A 644 -7.52 -26.23 11.57
N ILE A 645 -8.30 -25.93 12.59
CA ILE A 645 -9.67 -25.46 12.46
C ILE A 645 -9.65 -23.96 12.71
N ILE A 646 -10.16 -23.17 11.79
CA ILE A 646 -10.25 -21.71 11.91
C ILE A 646 -11.71 -21.35 11.71
N GLY A 647 -12.38 -20.96 12.78
CA GLY A 647 -13.82 -20.71 12.75
C GLY A 647 -14.58 -21.96 12.34
N SER A 648 -15.26 -21.93 11.19
CA SER A 648 -15.99 -23.09 10.67
C SER A 648 -15.23 -23.91 9.61
N TYR A 649 -13.95 -23.61 9.36
CA TYR A 649 -13.13 -24.28 8.37
C TYR A 649 -12.18 -25.26 9.03
N LYS A 650 -12.07 -26.46 8.48
CA LYS A 650 -11.03 -27.43 8.81
C LYS A 650 -10.02 -27.45 7.67
N VAL A 651 -8.79 -27.06 7.93
CA VAL A 651 -7.76 -26.85 6.92
C VAL A 651 -6.53 -27.66 7.32
N LYS A 652 -6.04 -28.51 6.42
CA LYS A 652 -4.70 -29.07 6.61
C LYS A 652 -3.67 -27.94 6.53
N LEU A 653 -2.68 -27.93 7.41
CA LEU A 653 -1.75 -26.80 7.51
C LEU A 653 -0.88 -26.65 6.25
N GLU A 654 -0.61 -27.74 5.54
CA GLU A 654 0.02 -27.77 4.21
C GLU A 654 -0.87 -27.18 3.08
N ALA A 655 -2.17 -27.11 3.30
CA ALA A 655 -3.17 -26.57 2.37
C ALA A 655 -3.61 -25.14 2.73
N LEU A 656 -3.00 -24.52 3.75
CA LEU A 656 -3.34 -23.18 4.20
C LEU A 656 -2.71 -22.12 3.30
N THR A 657 -3.50 -21.59 2.36
CA THR A 657 -3.12 -20.42 1.54
C THR A 657 -3.58 -19.11 2.21
N PRO A 658 -3.05 -17.94 1.81
CA PRO A 658 -3.53 -16.65 2.31
C PRO A 658 -5.04 -16.44 2.10
N GLU A 659 -5.57 -16.91 0.98
CA GLU A 659 -7.00 -16.85 0.64
C GLU A 659 -7.82 -17.76 1.57
N ALA A 660 -7.34 -18.99 1.79
CA ALA A 660 -7.96 -19.94 2.71
C ALA A 660 -7.96 -19.42 4.16
N PHE A 661 -6.86 -18.81 4.60
CA PHE A 661 -6.71 -18.23 5.92
C PHE A 661 -7.63 -17.02 6.13
N ASN A 662 -7.67 -16.10 5.18
CA ASN A 662 -8.48 -14.88 5.28
C ASN A 662 -9.99 -15.20 5.32
N ALA A 663 -10.46 -16.09 4.45
CA ALA A 663 -11.87 -16.48 4.48
C ALA A 663 -12.24 -17.36 5.68
N ALA A 664 -11.32 -18.20 6.18
CA ALA A 664 -11.57 -18.97 7.39
C ALA A 664 -11.61 -18.09 8.65
N THR A 665 -10.70 -17.13 8.78
CA THR A 665 -10.63 -16.22 9.94
C THR A 665 -11.86 -15.33 10.06
N ALA A 666 -12.47 -14.95 8.93
CA ALA A 666 -13.72 -14.21 8.91
C ALA A 666 -14.89 -14.93 9.59
N THR A 667 -14.91 -16.27 9.58
CA THR A 667 -15.98 -17.05 10.22
C THR A 667 -15.78 -17.26 11.71
N MET A 668 -14.65 -16.86 12.29
CA MET A 668 -14.38 -17.03 13.73
C MET A 668 -15.38 -16.23 14.58
N ALA A 669 -15.74 -15.02 14.15
CA ALA A 669 -16.67 -14.17 14.88
C ALA A 669 -18.11 -14.71 14.88
N SER A 670 -18.55 -15.32 13.77
CA SER A 670 -19.91 -15.85 13.61
C SER A 670 -20.07 -17.27 14.17
N SER A 671 -19.03 -18.10 14.08
CA SER A 671 -18.99 -19.43 14.68
C SER A 671 -18.71 -19.41 16.18
N GLY A 672 -18.18 -18.30 16.70
CA GLY A 672 -17.69 -18.17 18.07
C GLY A 672 -16.50 -19.10 18.38
N GLN A 673 -15.89 -19.67 17.35
CA GLN A 673 -14.79 -20.63 17.44
C GLN A 673 -13.48 -19.92 17.11
N GLY A 674 -12.48 -20.14 17.96
CA GLY A 674 -11.12 -19.68 17.75
C GLY A 674 -10.37 -20.53 16.73
N MET A 675 -9.05 -20.50 16.82
CA MET A 675 -8.20 -21.37 16.00
C MET A 675 -7.84 -22.60 16.84
N VAL A 676 -7.97 -23.77 16.25
CA VAL A 676 -7.78 -25.05 16.94
C VAL A 676 -6.81 -25.89 16.14
N TYR A 677 -5.81 -26.49 16.77
CA TYR A 677 -4.79 -27.28 16.12
C TYR A 677 -4.85 -28.73 16.56
N GLN A 678 -4.60 -29.65 15.65
CA GLN A 678 -4.29 -31.03 15.96
C GLN A 678 -3.11 -31.48 15.09
N SER A 679 -2.05 -31.99 15.70
CA SER A 679 -0.94 -32.60 14.95
C SER A 679 -1.38 -33.94 14.36
N ASP A 680 -0.72 -34.41 13.30
CA ASP A 680 -1.06 -35.69 12.65
C ASP A 680 -0.58 -36.94 13.42
N ALA A 681 0.07 -36.75 14.58
CA ALA A 681 0.48 -37.85 15.46
C ALA A 681 -0.73 -38.65 16.00
N PRO A 682 -0.68 -40.00 16.02
CA PRO A 682 -1.80 -40.84 16.47
C PRO A 682 -2.24 -40.51 17.91
N GLY A 683 -3.50 -40.07 18.07
CA GLY A 683 -4.08 -39.73 19.37
C GLY A 683 -3.74 -38.33 19.89
N ALA A 684 -3.18 -37.45 19.05
CA ALA A 684 -2.88 -36.07 19.43
C ALA A 684 -4.16 -35.32 19.86
N PRO A 685 -4.15 -34.60 20.99
CA PRO A 685 -5.29 -33.82 21.44
C PRO A 685 -5.54 -32.61 20.52
N TRP A 686 -6.80 -32.18 20.39
CA TRP A 686 -7.11 -30.87 19.83
C TRP A 686 -6.71 -29.78 20.83
N ILE A 687 -6.02 -28.76 20.35
CA ILE A 687 -5.41 -27.71 21.18
C ILE A 687 -5.92 -26.34 20.70
N GLY A 688 -6.46 -25.53 21.60
CA GLY A 688 -6.89 -24.17 21.29
C GLY A 688 -5.68 -23.27 21.10
N MET A 689 -5.50 -22.70 19.91
CA MET A 689 -4.35 -21.86 19.58
C MET A 689 -4.37 -20.50 20.30
N GLU A 690 -5.53 -20.04 20.77
CA GLU A 690 -5.66 -18.79 21.53
C GLU A 690 -4.85 -18.74 22.84
N ASP A 691 -4.48 -19.90 23.37
CA ASP A 691 -3.69 -20.04 24.60
C ASP A 691 -2.27 -20.60 24.35
N ILE A 692 -1.86 -20.78 23.09
CA ILE A 692 -0.53 -21.28 22.72
C ILE A 692 0.36 -20.11 22.29
N LEU A 693 1.36 -19.79 23.11
CA LEU A 693 2.37 -18.74 22.86
C LEU A 693 3.77 -19.31 22.60
N ASP A 694 3.91 -20.65 22.58
CA ASP A 694 5.18 -21.39 22.51
C ASP A 694 5.10 -22.52 21.46
N PRO A 695 5.99 -22.57 20.45
CA PRO A 695 6.03 -23.64 19.44
C PRO A 695 6.21 -25.06 20.03
N SER A 696 6.88 -25.16 21.20
CA SER A 696 7.11 -26.44 21.91
C SER A 696 5.80 -27.12 22.34
N ALA A 697 4.76 -26.32 22.59
CA ALA A 697 3.45 -26.77 23.05
C ALA A 697 2.61 -27.44 21.95
N LEU A 698 3.05 -27.37 20.68
CA LEU A 698 2.45 -28.13 19.57
C LEU A 698 2.76 -29.63 19.67
N THR A 699 3.88 -29.98 20.32
CA THR A 699 4.32 -31.36 20.54
C THR A 699 4.03 -31.89 21.94
N ASP A 700 3.89 -31.01 22.95
CA ASP A 700 3.53 -31.36 24.34
C ASP A 700 2.67 -30.23 24.98
N PRO A 701 1.35 -30.20 24.70
CA PRO A 701 0.49 -29.09 25.11
C PRO A 701 0.16 -29.11 26.61
N PRO A 702 0.17 -27.95 27.30
CA PRO A 702 -0.30 -27.87 28.67
C PRO A 702 -1.78 -28.26 28.75
N SER A 703 -2.17 -28.95 29.84
CA SER A 703 -3.53 -29.49 30.01
C SER A 703 -4.67 -28.45 29.97
N SER A 704 -4.34 -27.16 30.11
CA SER A 704 -5.27 -26.04 29.94
C SER A 704 -5.54 -25.66 28.47
N ALA A 705 -4.65 -26.03 27.54
CA ALA A 705 -4.79 -25.75 26.11
C ALA A 705 -5.47 -26.91 25.36
N VAL A 706 -5.46 -28.11 25.94
CA VAL A 706 -6.15 -29.29 25.41
C VAL A 706 -7.66 -29.12 25.56
N LEU A 707 -8.39 -29.18 24.44
CA LEU A 707 -9.85 -29.14 24.48
C LEU A 707 -10.42 -30.45 25.02
N SER A 708 -11.45 -30.34 25.86
CA SER A 708 -12.25 -31.50 26.26
C SER A 708 -12.96 -32.11 25.05
N GLN A 709 -13.17 -33.43 25.03
CA GLN A 709 -13.88 -34.10 23.93
C GLN A 709 -15.25 -33.46 23.63
N LYS A 710 -15.99 -33.05 24.67
CA LYS A 710 -17.25 -32.33 24.53
C LYS A 710 -17.14 -30.97 23.82
N ALA A 711 -16.00 -30.30 23.93
CA ALA A 711 -15.72 -29.05 23.23
C ALA A 711 -15.30 -29.31 21.78
N VAL A 712 -14.56 -30.40 21.52
CA VAL A 712 -14.23 -30.88 20.17
C VAL A 712 -15.50 -31.28 19.41
N ASP A 713 -16.39 -32.05 20.05
CA ASP A 713 -17.67 -32.47 19.46
C ASP A 713 -18.65 -31.30 19.23
N ALA A 714 -18.39 -30.13 19.83
CA ALA A 714 -19.19 -28.93 19.68
C ALA A 714 -18.70 -27.97 18.58
N ILE A 715 -17.55 -28.26 17.96
CA ILE A 715 -16.99 -27.48 16.85
C ILE A 715 -17.90 -27.65 15.63
N LYS A 716 -18.38 -26.53 15.08
CA LYS A 716 -19.28 -26.52 13.91
C LYS A 716 -18.47 -26.25 12.66
N LEU A 717 -18.09 -27.34 11.99
CA LEU A 717 -17.38 -27.30 10.72
C LEU A 717 -18.36 -27.26 9.55
N THR A 718 -18.12 -26.34 8.63
CA THR A 718 -18.89 -26.17 7.39
C THR A 718 -18.07 -26.56 6.18
N VAL A 719 -16.75 -26.38 6.24
CA VAL A 719 -15.87 -26.50 5.09
C VAL A 719 -14.58 -27.22 5.49
N GLU A 720 -14.12 -28.14 4.66
CA GLU A 720 -12.85 -28.86 4.81
C GLU A 720 -11.95 -28.63 3.59
N ILE A 721 -10.68 -28.28 3.84
CA ILE A 721 -9.64 -28.05 2.84
C ILE A 721 -8.53 -29.08 3.12
N LYS A 722 -8.45 -30.10 2.26
CA LYS A 722 -7.50 -31.22 2.42
C LYS A 722 -6.20 -30.99 1.66
N GLU A 723 -6.28 -30.34 0.50
CA GLU A 723 -5.14 -30.03 -0.37
C GLU A 723 -5.25 -28.58 -0.89
N PRO A 724 -4.13 -27.90 -1.19
CA PRO A 724 -4.17 -26.55 -1.79
C PRO A 724 -5.08 -26.53 -3.03
N GLY A 725 -6.11 -25.70 -3.01
CA GLY A 725 -7.06 -25.58 -4.11
C GLY A 725 -8.19 -26.63 -4.14
N THR A 726 -8.41 -27.40 -3.07
CA THR A 726 -9.56 -28.30 -2.93
C THR A 726 -10.43 -27.90 -1.73
N ILE A 727 -11.73 -27.70 -1.96
CA ILE A 727 -12.68 -27.35 -0.89
C ILE A 727 -13.85 -28.33 -0.94
N ALA A 728 -14.23 -28.88 0.22
CA ALA A 728 -15.41 -29.73 0.39
C ALA A 728 -16.29 -29.23 1.53
N SER A 729 -17.61 -29.43 1.43
CA SER A 729 -18.50 -29.20 2.57
C SER A 729 -18.42 -30.35 3.57
N VAL A 730 -18.42 -30.01 4.86
CA VAL A 730 -18.55 -30.98 5.96
C VAL A 730 -20.02 -31.19 6.35
N GLU A 731 -20.92 -30.30 5.90
CA GLU A 731 -22.35 -30.33 6.18
C GLU A 731 -23.15 -31.06 5.10
N THR A 732 -24.31 -31.61 5.48
CA THR A 732 -25.20 -32.30 4.52
C THR A 732 -25.81 -31.31 3.53
N PRO A 733 -26.19 -31.77 2.32
CA PRO A 733 -26.87 -30.93 1.34
C PRO A 733 -28.11 -30.21 1.89
N GLU A 734 -28.88 -30.83 2.79
CA GLU A 734 -30.05 -30.17 3.39
C GLU A 734 -29.67 -29.04 4.35
N GLN A 735 -28.55 -29.18 5.07
CA GLN A 735 -28.05 -28.16 5.99
C GLN A 735 -27.47 -26.95 5.24
N LEU A 736 -26.74 -27.21 4.16
CA LEU A 736 -26.26 -26.19 3.22
C LEU A 736 -27.43 -25.42 2.62
N GLN A 737 -28.48 -26.13 2.15
CA GLN A 737 -29.66 -25.49 1.59
C GLN A 737 -30.38 -24.60 2.61
N GLY A 738 -30.53 -25.05 3.86
CA GLY A 738 -31.13 -24.22 4.92
C GLY A 738 -30.35 -22.94 5.22
N LYS A 739 -29.02 -22.95 5.09
CA LYS A 739 -28.17 -21.76 5.23
C LYS A 739 -28.28 -20.82 4.04
N ILE A 740 -28.32 -21.36 2.82
CA ILE A 740 -28.57 -20.61 1.59
C ILE A 740 -29.89 -19.85 1.71
N ASP A 741 -30.96 -20.51 2.16
CA ASP A 741 -32.28 -19.90 2.30
C ASP A 741 -32.28 -18.78 3.36
N THR A 742 -31.58 -18.99 4.48
CA THR A 742 -31.44 -17.98 5.54
C THR A 742 -30.66 -16.76 5.05
N LEU A 743 -29.54 -16.98 4.35
CA LEU A 743 -28.67 -15.91 3.85
C LEU A 743 -29.36 -15.08 2.75
N LYS A 744 -30.15 -15.73 1.88
CA LYS A 744 -31.02 -15.03 0.91
C LYS A 744 -32.00 -14.08 1.61
N GLN A 745 -32.58 -14.52 2.72
CA GLN A 745 -33.51 -13.69 3.50
C GLN A 745 -32.82 -12.50 4.20
N ASP A 746 -31.55 -12.65 4.60
CA ASP A 746 -30.79 -11.56 5.22
C ASP A 746 -30.27 -10.55 4.19
N ILE A 747 -29.90 -11.00 2.98
CA ILE A 747 -29.60 -10.11 1.84
C ILE A 747 -30.81 -9.23 1.52
N GLU A 748 -32.01 -9.81 1.46
CA GLU A 748 -33.25 -9.06 1.21
C GLU A 748 -33.50 -7.98 2.28
N LYS A 749 -33.22 -8.27 3.55
CA LYS A 749 -33.31 -7.28 4.64
C LYS A 749 -32.25 -6.18 4.51
N LEU A 750 -31.02 -6.51 4.13
CA LEU A 750 -29.95 -5.54 3.91
C LEU A 750 -30.26 -4.62 2.73
N GLU A 751 -30.85 -5.15 1.65
CA GLU A 751 -31.31 -4.35 0.50
C GLU A 751 -32.48 -3.42 0.89
N ALA A 752 -33.42 -3.90 1.70
CA ALA A 752 -34.49 -3.06 2.24
C ALA A 752 -33.95 -1.96 3.18
N ALA A 753 -32.97 -2.28 4.02
CA ALA A 753 -32.29 -1.31 4.89
C ALA A 753 -31.50 -0.28 4.07
N LYS A 754 -30.81 -0.70 3.01
CA LYS A 754 -30.10 0.19 2.07
C LYS A 754 -31.09 1.11 1.38
N THR A 755 -32.22 0.59 0.92
CA THR A 755 -33.31 1.38 0.33
C THR A 755 -33.87 2.42 1.32
N THR A 756 -34.01 2.04 2.60
CA THR A 756 -34.42 2.96 3.67
C THR A 756 -33.36 4.02 3.97
N ALA A 757 -32.08 3.66 3.99
CA ALA A 757 -30.95 4.59 4.18
C ALA A 757 -30.80 5.55 2.98
N VAL A 758 -31.09 5.09 1.75
CA VAL A 758 -31.20 5.90 0.54
C VAL A 758 -32.36 6.90 0.66
N ALA A 759 -33.54 6.44 1.10
CA ALA A 759 -34.68 7.32 1.34
C ALA A 759 -34.41 8.34 2.48
N ALA A 760 -33.60 7.96 3.48
CA ALA A 760 -33.17 8.81 4.59
C ALA A 760 -31.90 9.64 4.31
N MET A 761 -31.31 9.53 3.11
CA MET A 761 -30.11 10.26 2.66
C MET A 761 -28.86 10.10 3.53
N LYS A 762 -28.64 8.92 4.13
CA LYS A 762 -27.47 8.66 4.99
C LYS A 762 -26.31 8.05 4.20
N LEU A 763 -25.46 8.89 3.62
CA LEU A 763 -24.43 8.49 2.65
C LEU A 763 -23.43 7.43 3.15
N SER A 764 -22.97 7.54 4.40
CA SER A 764 -22.06 6.54 4.98
C SER A 764 -22.76 5.20 5.19
N GLU A 765 -24.00 5.22 5.67
CA GLU A 765 -24.82 4.02 5.89
C GLU A 765 -25.13 3.29 4.57
N ILE A 766 -25.25 4.02 3.46
CA ILE A 766 -25.47 3.44 2.12
C ILE A 766 -24.22 2.71 1.60
N ALA A 767 -23.04 3.31 1.78
CA ALA A 767 -21.78 2.69 1.39
C ALA A 767 -21.48 1.45 2.24
N ASP A 768 -21.68 1.55 3.56
CA ASP A 768 -21.50 0.43 4.49
C ASP A 768 -22.46 -0.73 4.19
N LEU A 769 -23.73 -0.43 3.87
CA LEU A 769 -24.71 -1.45 3.48
C LEU A 769 -24.41 -2.06 2.10
N ALA A 770 -23.82 -1.31 1.16
CA ALA A 770 -23.43 -1.84 -0.14
C ALA A 770 -22.30 -2.87 -0.05
N VAL A 771 -21.30 -2.62 0.80
CA VAL A 771 -20.22 -3.57 1.08
C VAL A 771 -20.76 -4.82 1.81
N GLN A 772 -21.65 -4.63 2.79
CA GLN A 772 -22.30 -5.75 3.51
C GLN A 772 -23.13 -6.65 2.60
N ILE A 773 -23.85 -6.06 1.63
CA ILE A 773 -24.63 -6.83 0.63
C ILE A 773 -23.69 -7.65 -0.26
N LYS A 774 -22.59 -7.04 -0.75
CA LYS A 774 -21.65 -7.74 -1.64
C LYS A 774 -20.92 -8.89 -0.93
N ASP A 775 -20.51 -8.67 0.31
CA ASP A 775 -19.92 -9.72 1.14
C ASP A 775 -20.92 -10.89 1.38
N ALA A 776 -22.18 -10.58 1.69
CA ALA A 776 -23.22 -11.59 1.84
C ALA A 776 -23.53 -12.36 0.54
N GLN A 777 -23.46 -11.70 -0.61
CA GLN A 777 -23.61 -12.33 -1.93
C GLN A 777 -22.43 -13.26 -2.26
N ALA A 778 -21.20 -12.89 -1.93
CA ALA A 778 -20.03 -13.74 -2.10
C ALA A 778 -20.12 -14.99 -1.20
N GLN A 779 -20.56 -14.82 0.05
CA GLN A 779 -20.83 -15.96 0.95
C GLN A 779 -21.91 -16.89 0.41
N LEU A 780 -22.97 -16.33 -0.20
CA LEU A 780 -24.03 -17.10 -0.84
C LEU A 780 -23.50 -17.90 -2.04
N GLY A 781 -22.75 -17.26 -2.95
CA GLY A 781 -22.17 -17.91 -4.11
C GLY A 781 -21.20 -19.04 -3.73
N MET A 782 -20.45 -18.87 -2.65
CA MET A 782 -19.58 -19.90 -2.09
C MET A 782 -20.39 -21.11 -1.59
N LEU A 783 -21.46 -20.90 -0.81
CA LEU A 783 -22.30 -22.00 -0.30
C LEU A 783 -23.03 -22.74 -1.43
N GLU A 784 -23.49 -22.04 -2.45
CA GLU A 784 -24.12 -22.65 -3.63
C GLU A 784 -23.12 -23.46 -4.47
N ALA A 785 -21.89 -22.98 -4.60
CA ALA A 785 -20.82 -23.71 -5.27
C ALA A 785 -20.42 -24.98 -4.49
N LEU A 786 -20.34 -24.89 -3.16
CA LEU A 786 -20.09 -26.04 -2.28
C LEU A 786 -21.21 -27.09 -2.35
N LEU A 787 -22.47 -26.65 -2.41
CA LEU A 787 -23.62 -27.54 -2.58
C LEU A 787 -23.58 -28.27 -3.94
N LYS A 788 -23.09 -27.61 -4.99
CA LYS A 788 -22.91 -28.18 -6.33
C LYS A 788 -21.63 -29.01 -6.49
N GLY A 789 -20.75 -29.00 -5.48
CA GLY A 789 -19.43 -29.64 -5.55
C GLY A 789 -18.43 -28.94 -6.47
N ASP A 790 -18.67 -27.66 -6.81
CA ASP A 790 -17.79 -26.86 -7.67
C ASP A 790 -16.73 -26.14 -6.82
N ALA A 791 -15.63 -26.84 -6.57
CA ALA A 791 -14.52 -26.33 -5.77
C ALA A 791 -13.87 -25.07 -6.37
N LYS A 792 -13.86 -24.92 -7.70
CA LYS A 792 -13.25 -23.77 -8.38
C LYS A 792 -14.09 -22.52 -8.20
N ALA A 793 -15.41 -22.62 -8.37
CA ALA A 793 -16.33 -21.52 -8.13
C ALA A 793 -16.36 -21.14 -6.63
N ALA A 794 -16.31 -22.14 -5.73
CA ALA A 794 -16.24 -21.89 -4.29
C ALA A 794 -14.98 -21.12 -3.90
N LEU A 795 -13.81 -21.47 -4.46
CA LEU A 795 -12.54 -20.76 -4.25
C LEU A 795 -12.56 -19.33 -4.77
N ALA A 796 -13.15 -19.10 -5.94
CA ALA A 796 -13.26 -17.76 -6.51
C ALA A 796 -14.12 -16.84 -5.62
N GLN A 797 -15.23 -17.36 -5.09
CA GLN A 797 -16.09 -16.62 -4.16
C GLN A 797 -15.41 -16.44 -2.79
N MET A 798 -14.66 -17.43 -2.32
CA MET A 798 -13.88 -17.37 -1.08
C MET A 798 -12.85 -16.23 -1.07
N ALA A 799 -12.25 -15.90 -2.23
CA ALA A 799 -11.30 -14.80 -2.36
C ALA A 799 -11.94 -13.41 -2.16
N LEU A 800 -13.26 -13.31 -2.31
CA LEU A 800 -14.04 -12.08 -2.15
C LEU A 800 -14.60 -11.92 -0.74
N VAL A 801 -14.85 -13.03 -0.03
CA VAL A 801 -15.43 -13.00 1.33
C VAL A 801 -14.48 -12.29 2.30
N ASN A 802 -14.98 -11.23 2.95
CA ASN A 802 -14.26 -10.40 3.92
C ASN A 802 -12.97 -9.74 3.40
N ASN A 803 -12.86 -9.55 2.09
CA ASN A 803 -11.80 -8.76 1.47
C ASN A 803 -12.37 -7.44 0.93
N PRO A 804 -12.34 -6.35 1.71
CA PRO A 804 -12.99 -5.10 1.33
C PRO A 804 -12.42 -4.50 0.06
N ASP A 805 -11.11 -4.62 -0.20
CA ASP A 805 -10.49 -4.07 -1.41
C ASP A 805 -10.87 -4.88 -2.66
N ALA A 806 -10.94 -6.21 -2.56
CA ALA A 806 -11.41 -7.06 -3.66
C ALA A 806 -12.93 -6.93 -3.89
N LEU A 807 -13.71 -6.71 -2.84
CA LEU A 807 -15.15 -6.41 -2.95
C LEU A 807 -15.39 -5.04 -3.57
N ILE A 808 -14.60 -4.03 -3.21
CA ILE A 808 -14.64 -2.70 -3.81
C ILE A 808 -14.21 -2.76 -5.29
N ALA A 809 -13.17 -3.53 -5.61
CA ALA A 809 -12.74 -3.78 -6.98
C ALA A 809 -13.83 -4.51 -7.80
N ALA A 810 -14.46 -5.55 -7.24
CA ALA A 810 -15.57 -6.25 -7.88
C ALA A 810 -16.83 -5.38 -8.04
N LEU A 811 -17.09 -4.48 -7.09
CA LEU A 811 -18.16 -3.48 -7.17
C LEU A 811 -17.86 -2.41 -8.24
N SER A 812 -16.59 -2.13 -8.53
CA SER A 812 -16.19 -1.27 -9.65
C SER A 812 -16.10 -2.00 -10.99
N ASP A 813 -15.82 -3.31 -11.00
CA ASP A 813 -15.79 -4.15 -12.20
C ASP A 813 -17.20 -4.47 -12.69
N GLU A 814 -18.19 -4.63 -11.80
CA GLU A 814 -19.62 -4.70 -12.18
C GLU A 814 -20.15 -3.38 -12.74
N ALA A 815 -19.40 -2.27 -12.59
CA ALA A 815 -19.65 -1.00 -13.25
C ALA A 815 -18.84 -0.83 -14.56
N SER A 816 -18.04 -1.82 -14.95
CA SER A 816 -17.35 -1.90 -16.25
C SER A 816 -18.03 -2.89 -17.19
N PRO A 817 -18.22 -2.57 -18.48
CA PRO A 817 -18.73 -3.53 -19.47
C PRO A 817 -17.65 -4.60 -19.75
N ALA A 818 -18.03 -5.88 -19.61
CA ALA A 818 -17.14 -7.03 -19.79
C ALA A 818 -16.86 -7.38 -21.27
N GLU A 819 -15.67 -7.96 -21.54
CA GLU A 819 -15.28 -8.56 -22.82
C GLU A 819 -15.95 -9.93 -23.08
N PRO A 820 -16.11 -10.37 -24.35
CA PRO A 820 -16.82 -11.59 -24.71
C PRO A 820 -15.92 -12.84 -24.81
N GLY A 821 -16.27 -13.88 -24.03
CA GLY A 821 -16.37 -15.29 -24.47
C GLY A 821 -15.18 -16.27 -24.32
N ASP A 822 -15.38 -17.31 -23.50
CA ASP A 822 -15.18 -18.72 -23.90
C ASP A 822 -16.10 -19.62 -23.05
N GLY A 823 -16.97 -20.39 -23.70
CA GLY A 823 -17.91 -21.30 -23.07
C GLY A 823 -17.59 -22.75 -23.40
N SER A 824 -17.65 -23.63 -22.39
CA SER A 824 -18.12 -25.03 -22.52
C SER A 824 -18.03 -25.80 -21.20
N THR A 825 -19.17 -26.00 -20.50
CA THR A 825 -19.90 -27.29 -20.39
C THR A 825 -20.90 -27.29 -19.20
N GLY A 826 -22.20 -27.22 -19.51
CA GLY A 826 -23.22 -28.23 -19.15
C GLY A 826 -23.71 -28.45 -17.70
N SER A 827 -24.96 -27.99 -17.45
CA SER A 827 -26.14 -28.83 -17.09
C SER A 827 -26.79 -28.65 -15.70
N GLY A 828 -28.07 -28.21 -15.68
CA GLY A 828 -29.08 -28.67 -14.71
C GLY A 828 -30.01 -27.64 -14.04
N GLY A 829 -31.15 -27.31 -14.67
CA GLY A 829 -32.50 -27.45 -14.08
C GLY A 829 -33.15 -26.36 -13.20
N ASP A 830 -34.15 -25.70 -13.80
CA ASP A 830 -35.48 -25.29 -13.30
C ASP A 830 -35.74 -24.01 -12.45
N GLY A 831 -36.54 -23.10 -13.04
CA GLY A 831 -37.59 -22.36 -12.32
C GLY A 831 -37.71 -20.85 -12.59
N ASN A 832 -38.35 -20.44 -13.70
CA ASN A 832 -38.68 -19.03 -14.02
C ASN A 832 -40.03 -18.57 -13.42
N PRO A 833 -40.31 -17.24 -13.28
CA PRO A 833 -41.16 -16.64 -14.32
C PRO A 833 -40.82 -15.17 -14.74
N ALA A 834 -40.55 -15.05 -16.04
CA ALA A 834 -40.72 -13.96 -17.01
C ALA A 834 -40.88 -12.49 -16.56
N THR A 835 -39.94 -11.65 -17.03
CA THR A 835 -40.27 -10.35 -17.65
C THR A 835 -39.35 -10.04 -18.85
N ASN A 836 -39.98 -9.60 -19.95
CA ASN A 836 -39.49 -9.06 -21.23
C ASN A 836 -38.68 -9.95 -22.19
N GLY A 837 -39.36 -10.38 -23.26
CA GLY A 837 -38.78 -11.13 -24.37
C GLY A 837 -37.92 -10.29 -25.31
N GLN A 838 -36.63 -10.20 -25.01
CA GLN A 838 -35.59 -10.04 -26.03
C GLN A 838 -35.11 -11.43 -26.43
N ALA A 839 -34.93 -11.65 -27.74
CA ALA A 839 -34.30 -12.87 -28.23
C ALA A 839 -32.91 -12.99 -27.60
N SER A 840 -32.52 -14.19 -27.15
CA SER A 840 -31.19 -14.40 -26.59
C SER A 840 -30.11 -14.09 -27.63
N GLU A 841 -28.88 -13.79 -27.19
CA GLU A 841 -27.75 -13.52 -28.09
C GLU A 841 -27.60 -14.64 -29.15
N ASP A 842 -27.68 -15.91 -28.72
CA ASP A 842 -27.66 -17.09 -29.60
C ASP A 842 -28.79 -17.07 -30.66
N GLN A 843 -29.98 -16.57 -30.30
CA GLN A 843 -31.11 -16.48 -31.22
C GLN A 843 -30.92 -15.35 -32.24
N LEU A 844 -30.38 -14.21 -31.81
CA LEU A 844 -30.05 -13.09 -32.69
C LEU A 844 -28.91 -13.45 -33.65
N ALA A 845 -27.88 -14.15 -33.19
CA ALA A 845 -26.77 -14.64 -34.00
C ALA A 845 -27.23 -15.62 -35.08
N ALA A 846 -28.02 -16.63 -34.70
CA ALA A 846 -28.58 -17.59 -35.66
C ALA A 846 -29.53 -16.92 -36.68
N GLN A 847 -30.27 -15.90 -36.26
CA GLN A 847 -31.15 -15.13 -37.14
C GLN A 847 -30.36 -14.28 -38.14
N ALA A 848 -29.29 -13.62 -37.69
CA ALA A 848 -28.41 -12.83 -38.54
C ALA A 848 -27.71 -13.70 -39.59
N GLU A 849 -27.17 -14.86 -39.21
CA GLU A 849 -26.52 -15.81 -40.14
C GLU A 849 -27.49 -16.28 -41.24
N LEU A 850 -28.73 -16.62 -40.87
CA LEU A 850 -29.75 -17.03 -41.83
C LEU A 850 -30.14 -15.90 -42.80
N GLN A 851 -30.24 -14.66 -42.29
CA GLN A 851 -30.55 -13.49 -43.11
C GLN A 851 -29.41 -13.16 -44.08
N GLN A 852 -28.16 -13.31 -43.63
CA GLN A 852 -26.96 -13.12 -44.44
C GLN A 852 -26.84 -14.15 -45.56
N GLN A 853 -27.04 -15.45 -45.26
CA GLN A 853 -27.04 -16.50 -46.29
C GLN A 853 -28.10 -16.25 -47.37
N LYS A 854 -29.28 -15.74 -46.99
CA LYS A 854 -30.33 -15.37 -47.94
C LYS A 854 -29.94 -14.18 -48.82
N LEU A 855 -29.27 -13.18 -48.24
CA LEU A 855 -28.74 -12.02 -48.97
C LEU A 855 -27.71 -12.47 -50.01
N GLU A 856 -26.77 -13.34 -49.63
CA GLU A 856 -25.76 -13.90 -50.54
C GLU A 856 -26.38 -14.72 -51.68
N GLN A 857 -27.40 -15.52 -51.38
CA GLN A 857 -28.13 -16.29 -52.39
C GLN A 857 -28.85 -15.38 -53.40
N ALA A 858 -29.49 -14.30 -52.94
CA ALA A 858 -30.16 -13.33 -53.81
C ALA A 858 -29.15 -12.56 -54.69
N LEU A 859 -27.98 -12.22 -54.14
CA LEU A 859 -26.88 -11.62 -54.89
C LEU A 859 -26.31 -12.58 -55.94
N ALA A 860 -26.09 -13.85 -55.60
CA ALA A 860 -25.63 -14.88 -56.53
C ALA A 860 -26.65 -15.17 -57.64
N ALA A 861 -27.94 -15.01 -57.36
CA ALA A 861 -29.03 -15.13 -58.33
C ALA A 861 -29.18 -13.91 -59.26
N GLY A 862 -28.47 -12.80 -59.00
CA GLY A 862 -28.58 -11.57 -59.76
C GLY A 862 -29.89 -10.81 -59.52
N GLU A 863 -30.48 -10.91 -58.32
CA GLU A 863 -31.75 -10.27 -57.94
C GLU A 863 -31.52 -9.06 -57.00
N PRO A 864 -31.11 -7.89 -57.51
CA PRO A 864 -30.68 -6.76 -56.68
C PRO A 864 -31.80 -6.15 -55.83
N GLU A 865 -33.06 -6.19 -56.28
CA GLU A 865 -34.20 -5.67 -55.51
C GLU A 865 -34.55 -6.57 -54.31
N ALA A 866 -34.47 -7.90 -54.48
CA ALA A 866 -34.68 -8.86 -53.40
C ALA A 866 -33.57 -8.77 -52.35
N ALA A 867 -32.32 -8.67 -52.81
CA ALA A 867 -31.17 -8.50 -51.95
C ALA A 867 -31.22 -7.16 -51.17
N ALA A 868 -31.60 -6.05 -51.80
CA ALA A 868 -31.80 -4.77 -51.09
C ALA A 868 -32.90 -4.83 -50.03
N ALA A 869 -34.00 -5.55 -50.29
CA ALA A 869 -35.08 -5.74 -49.31
C ALA A 869 -34.66 -6.60 -48.10
N MET A 870 -33.68 -7.49 -48.29
CA MET A 870 -33.12 -8.35 -47.23
C MET A 870 -32.05 -7.65 -46.38
N LEU A 871 -31.43 -6.58 -46.89
CA LEU A 871 -30.37 -5.86 -46.18
C LEU A 871 -30.89 -5.14 -44.92
N GLN A 872 -32.01 -4.44 -45.03
CA GLN A 872 -32.56 -3.65 -43.92
C GLN A 872 -32.89 -4.49 -42.67
N PRO A 873 -33.58 -5.66 -42.76
CA PRO A 873 -33.80 -6.50 -41.60
C PRO A 873 -32.52 -7.14 -41.08
N LEU A 874 -31.55 -7.46 -41.94
CA LEU A 874 -30.24 -7.97 -41.50
C LEU A 874 -29.48 -6.92 -40.67
N LEU A 875 -29.43 -5.68 -41.14
CA LEU A 875 -28.83 -4.55 -40.40
C LEU A 875 -29.51 -4.32 -39.05
N ALA A 876 -30.84 -4.46 -38.98
CA ALA A 876 -31.58 -4.33 -37.73
C ALA A 876 -31.25 -5.46 -36.74
N THR A 877 -31.20 -6.72 -37.20
CA THR A 877 -30.82 -7.87 -36.37
C THR A 877 -29.37 -7.76 -35.89
N GLN A 878 -28.45 -7.37 -36.77
CA GLN A 878 -27.03 -7.16 -36.45
C GLN A 878 -26.83 -6.03 -35.44
N ALA A 879 -27.59 -4.94 -35.57
CA ALA A 879 -27.56 -3.85 -34.58
C ALA A 879 -28.07 -4.28 -33.20
N GLN A 880 -29.09 -5.16 -33.15
CA GLN A 880 -29.60 -5.72 -31.90
C GLN A 880 -28.63 -6.72 -31.26
N LEU A 881 -27.98 -7.56 -32.08
CA LEU A 881 -26.94 -8.47 -31.65
C LEU A 881 -25.74 -7.69 -31.08
N ALA A 882 -25.27 -6.67 -31.79
CA ALA A 882 -24.20 -5.79 -31.34
C ALA A 882 -24.54 -5.10 -30.00
N ASP A 883 -25.76 -4.56 -29.87
CA ASP A 883 -26.23 -3.94 -28.61
C ASP A 883 -26.28 -4.95 -27.44
N ALA A 884 -26.67 -6.21 -27.72
CA ALA A 884 -26.71 -7.28 -26.72
C ALA A 884 -25.31 -7.75 -26.30
N GLN A 885 -24.39 -7.89 -27.26
CA GLN A 885 -23.00 -8.30 -27.02
C GLN A 885 -22.24 -7.33 -26.12
N VAL A 886 -22.50 -6.03 -26.24
CA VAL A 886 -21.87 -5.00 -25.40
C VAL A 886 -22.71 -4.58 -24.19
N GLY A 887 -23.89 -5.19 -23.98
CA GLY A 887 -24.80 -4.88 -22.87
C GLY A 887 -25.33 -3.43 -22.84
N ALA A 888 -25.28 -2.71 -23.97
CA ALA A 888 -25.45 -1.26 -23.97
C ALA A 888 -26.86 -0.80 -23.57
N SER A 889 -27.91 -1.51 -23.98
CA SER A 889 -29.29 -1.11 -23.72
C SER A 889 -29.67 -1.18 -22.24
N GLU A 890 -29.17 -2.21 -21.53
CA GLU A 890 -29.42 -2.38 -20.09
C GLU A 890 -28.58 -1.38 -19.28
N GLY A 891 -27.30 -1.21 -19.66
CA GLY A 891 -26.40 -0.21 -19.06
C GLY A 891 -26.89 1.23 -19.23
N LEU A 892 -27.39 1.59 -20.41
CA LEU A 892 -27.93 2.94 -20.67
C LEU A 892 -29.18 3.24 -19.84
N THR A 893 -30.04 2.24 -19.64
CA THR A 893 -31.26 2.39 -18.85
C THR A 893 -30.95 2.55 -17.37
N SER A 894 -29.97 1.80 -16.85
CA SER A 894 -29.53 1.90 -15.45
C SER A 894 -28.81 3.23 -15.17
N LEU A 895 -27.96 3.69 -16.10
CA LEU A 895 -27.28 4.98 -16.02
C LEU A 895 -28.26 6.16 -16.06
N GLU A 896 -29.31 6.10 -16.88
CA GLU A 896 -30.32 7.16 -16.94
C GLU A 896 -31.14 7.24 -15.64
N ALA A 897 -31.51 6.09 -15.08
CA ALA A 897 -32.19 6.03 -13.78
C ALA A 897 -31.29 6.53 -12.63
N ALA A 898 -29.97 6.30 -12.71
CA ALA A 898 -29.01 6.83 -11.76
C ALA A 898 -28.88 8.36 -11.88
N LYS A 899 -28.80 8.88 -13.11
CA LYS A 899 -28.74 10.32 -13.39
C LYS A 899 -29.97 11.05 -12.86
N GLU A 900 -31.16 10.51 -13.07
CA GLU A 900 -32.42 11.11 -12.60
C GLU A 900 -32.44 11.25 -11.06
N LYS A 901 -31.95 10.22 -10.36
CA LYS A 901 -31.83 10.23 -8.88
C LYS A 901 -30.80 11.24 -8.39
N LEU A 902 -29.67 11.38 -9.08
CA LEU A 902 -28.63 12.35 -8.73
C LEU A 902 -29.07 13.79 -8.98
N LEU A 903 -29.80 14.05 -10.07
CA LEU A 903 -30.38 15.37 -10.37
C LEU A 903 -31.42 15.78 -9.33
N ALA A 904 -32.25 14.84 -8.88
CA ALA A 904 -33.18 15.08 -7.78
C ALA A 904 -32.43 15.44 -6.48
N ALA A 905 -31.36 14.72 -6.14
CA ALA A 905 -30.53 15.02 -4.98
C ALA A 905 -29.81 16.38 -5.09
N LEU A 906 -29.32 16.74 -6.30
CA LEU A 906 -28.64 18.01 -6.55
C LEU A 906 -29.60 19.18 -6.33
N SER A 907 -30.83 19.08 -6.85
CA SER A 907 -31.87 20.11 -6.66
C SER A 907 -32.21 20.31 -5.17
N ALA A 908 -32.25 19.22 -4.40
CA ALA A 908 -32.48 19.28 -2.95
C ALA A 908 -31.30 19.93 -2.20
N ALA A 909 -30.05 19.61 -2.58
CA ALA A 909 -28.85 20.22 -2.00
C ALA A 909 -28.74 21.72 -2.35
N GLN A 910 -29.12 22.12 -3.57
CA GLN A 910 -29.20 23.53 -3.99
C GLN A 910 -30.28 24.31 -3.21
N ALA A 911 -31.46 23.71 -3.00
CA ALA A 911 -32.52 24.32 -2.19
C ALA A 911 -32.09 24.53 -0.73
N GLN A 912 -31.22 23.66 -0.21
CA GLN A 912 -30.65 23.74 1.14
C GLN A 912 -29.39 24.63 1.23
N LYS A 913 -28.89 25.15 0.10
CA LYS A 913 -27.64 25.93 0.00
C LYS A 913 -26.40 25.19 0.52
N ASP A 914 -26.38 23.86 0.42
CA ASP A 914 -25.24 23.02 0.81
C ASP A 914 -24.20 22.98 -0.32
N THR A 915 -23.22 23.89 -0.27
CA THR A 915 -22.25 24.09 -1.36
C THR A 915 -21.31 22.90 -1.57
N GLU A 916 -21.01 22.13 -0.52
CA GLU A 916 -20.09 20.99 -0.58
C GLU A 916 -20.78 19.75 -1.16
N ARG A 917 -22.05 19.53 -0.76
CA ARG A 917 -22.89 18.47 -1.35
C ARG A 917 -23.31 18.76 -2.78
N VAL A 918 -23.55 20.03 -3.12
CA VAL A 918 -23.76 20.46 -4.52
C VAL A 918 -22.54 20.15 -5.36
N ALA A 919 -21.33 20.53 -4.93
CA ALA A 919 -20.09 20.22 -5.67
C ALA A 919 -19.87 18.71 -5.84
N THR A 920 -20.19 17.92 -4.82
CA THR A 920 -20.05 16.45 -4.87
C THR A 920 -21.07 15.82 -5.83
N LEU A 921 -22.35 16.19 -5.73
CA LEU A 921 -23.40 15.68 -6.60
C LEU A 921 -23.23 16.12 -8.05
N THR A 922 -22.74 17.34 -8.29
CA THR A 922 -22.37 17.81 -9.63
C THR A 922 -21.29 16.91 -10.24
N ARG A 923 -20.21 16.61 -9.51
CA ARG A 923 -19.17 15.67 -9.99
C ARG A 923 -19.70 14.27 -10.23
N SER A 924 -20.62 13.77 -9.40
CA SER A 924 -21.25 12.46 -9.61
C SER A 924 -22.15 12.43 -10.85
N ILE A 925 -22.86 13.51 -11.15
CA ILE A 925 -23.67 13.64 -12.38
C ILE A 925 -22.75 13.69 -13.60
N GLU A 926 -21.67 14.46 -13.54
CA GLU A 926 -20.65 14.51 -14.60
C GLU A 926 -20.04 13.13 -14.86
N ALA A 927 -19.80 12.33 -13.81
CA ALA A 927 -19.31 10.96 -13.95
C ALA A 927 -20.34 10.00 -14.60
N VAL A 928 -21.62 10.11 -14.23
CA VAL A 928 -22.69 9.31 -14.87
C VAL A 928 -22.90 9.73 -16.33
N ASP A 929 -22.79 11.02 -16.64
CA ASP A 929 -22.84 11.53 -18.01
C ASP A 929 -21.66 11.03 -18.85
N ALA A 930 -20.45 10.99 -18.27
CA ALA A 930 -19.29 10.39 -18.92
C ALA A 930 -19.47 8.88 -19.17
N ALA A 931 -20.01 8.14 -18.20
CA ALA A 931 -20.31 6.71 -18.35
C ALA A 931 -21.37 6.45 -19.43
N LYS A 932 -22.44 7.25 -19.46
CA LYS A 932 -23.50 7.18 -20.49
C LYS A 932 -22.92 7.42 -21.88
N LEU A 933 -22.05 8.42 -22.01
CA LEU A 933 -21.34 8.70 -23.25
C LEU A 933 -20.47 7.49 -23.63
N SER A 934 -19.71 6.92 -22.70
CA SER A 934 -18.89 5.74 -22.99
C SER A 934 -19.72 4.55 -23.49
N THR A 935 -20.84 4.23 -22.83
CA THR A 935 -21.74 3.12 -23.22
C THR A 935 -22.40 3.35 -24.58
N GLN A 936 -22.86 4.57 -24.87
CA GLN A 936 -23.41 4.92 -26.19
C GLN A 936 -22.37 4.77 -27.30
N LYS A 937 -21.12 5.14 -27.00
CA LYS A 937 -20.01 5.08 -27.95
C LYS A 937 -19.65 3.64 -28.28
N ALA A 938 -19.53 2.79 -27.25
CA ALA A 938 -19.31 1.36 -27.42
C ALA A 938 -20.40 0.69 -28.28
N ALA A 939 -21.66 1.05 -28.06
CA ALA A 939 -22.78 0.56 -28.88
C ALA A 939 -22.68 0.98 -30.35
N LEU A 940 -22.29 2.23 -30.62
CA LEU A 940 -22.09 2.73 -31.98
C LEU A 940 -20.89 2.07 -32.68
N PHE A 941 -19.80 1.80 -31.95
CA PHE A 941 -18.66 1.04 -32.50
C PHE A 941 -19.03 -0.41 -32.81
N ALA A 942 -19.72 -1.11 -31.91
CA ALA A 942 -20.16 -2.48 -32.18
C ALA A 942 -21.08 -2.54 -33.42
N LYS A 943 -21.95 -1.53 -33.61
CA LYS A 943 -22.76 -1.39 -34.83
C LYS A 943 -21.92 -1.09 -36.06
N LEU A 944 -20.92 -0.23 -35.94
CA LEU A 944 -20.00 0.11 -37.03
C LEU A 944 -19.23 -1.13 -37.49
N ASP A 945 -18.67 -1.89 -36.54
CA ASP A 945 -17.91 -3.11 -36.81
C ASP A 945 -18.78 -4.17 -37.49
N ALA A 946 -20.03 -4.35 -37.04
CA ALA A 946 -20.98 -5.26 -37.67
C ALA A 946 -21.30 -4.88 -39.13
N VAL A 947 -21.49 -3.58 -39.41
CA VAL A 947 -21.76 -3.07 -40.76
C VAL A 947 -20.50 -3.19 -41.65
N GLN A 948 -19.32 -2.94 -41.10
CA GLN A 948 -18.05 -3.05 -41.82
C GLN A 948 -17.69 -4.50 -42.14
N ALA A 949 -17.98 -5.45 -41.24
CA ALA A 949 -17.83 -6.89 -41.49
C ALA A 949 -18.71 -7.34 -42.68
N LEU A 950 -19.98 -6.92 -42.67
CA LEU A 950 -20.91 -7.15 -43.80
C LEU A 950 -20.40 -6.54 -45.11
N LEU A 951 -19.82 -5.34 -45.06
CA LEU A 951 -19.25 -4.68 -46.23
C LEU A 951 -18.04 -5.45 -46.79
N ALA A 952 -17.22 -6.05 -45.93
CA ALA A 952 -16.01 -6.78 -46.32
C ALA A 952 -16.30 -8.15 -46.98
N GLU A 953 -17.42 -8.79 -46.63
CA GLU A 953 -17.80 -10.11 -47.15
C GLU A 953 -18.50 -10.05 -48.51
N LEU A 954 -19.00 -8.86 -48.90
CA LEU A 954 -19.71 -8.65 -50.15
C LEU A 954 -18.76 -8.31 -51.32
N PRO A 955 -19.05 -8.79 -52.54
CA PRO A 955 -18.25 -8.48 -53.72
C PRO A 955 -18.33 -6.98 -54.07
N ALA A 956 -17.20 -6.42 -54.51
CA ALA A 956 -17.09 -4.99 -54.82
C ALA A 956 -17.96 -4.58 -56.03
N GLY A 957 -18.77 -3.55 -55.83
CA GLY A 957 -19.62 -2.84 -56.78
C GLY A 957 -21.12 -3.16 -56.63
N GLY A 958 -21.98 -2.14 -56.48
CA GLY A 958 -23.44 -2.31 -56.55
C GLY A 958 -24.24 -1.41 -55.61
N ALA A 959 -25.58 -1.44 -55.73
CA ALA A 959 -26.48 -0.63 -54.91
C ALA A 959 -26.46 -1.00 -53.41
N ILE A 960 -26.19 -2.27 -53.09
CA ILE A 960 -26.13 -2.77 -51.71
C ILE A 960 -24.87 -2.27 -51.00
N GLN A 961 -23.73 -2.26 -51.70
CA GLN A 961 -22.50 -1.68 -51.18
C GLN A 961 -22.68 -0.19 -50.86
N ALA A 962 -23.29 0.57 -51.77
CA ALA A 962 -23.54 2.00 -51.54
C ALA A 962 -24.46 2.25 -50.32
N LEU A 963 -25.44 1.37 -50.06
CA LEU A 963 -26.30 1.47 -48.88
C LEU A 963 -25.55 1.16 -47.58
N LEU A 964 -24.65 0.16 -47.60
CA LEU A 964 -23.79 -0.15 -46.45
C LEU A 964 -22.77 0.96 -46.19
N GLU A 965 -22.15 1.51 -47.22
CA GLU A 965 -21.25 2.67 -47.12
C GLU A 965 -21.98 3.89 -46.54
N GLN A 966 -23.21 4.16 -46.99
CA GLN A 966 -24.05 5.22 -46.42
C GLN A 966 -24.36 4.97 -44.93
N GLN A 967 -24.57 3.72 -44.55
CA GLN A 967 -24.82 3.35 -43.15
C GLN A 967 -23.55 3.50 -42.29
N VAL A 968 -22.37 3.20 -42.83
CA VAL A 968 -21.06 3.47 -42.21
C VAL A 968 -20.86 4.97 -42.00
N GLU A 969 -21.09 5.79 -43.03
CA GLU A 969 -20.96 7.26 -42.91
C GLU A 969 -21.91 7.83 -41.86
N LYS A 970 -23.14 7.31 -41.79
CA LYS A 970 -24.10 7.71 -40.76
C LYS A 970 -23.59 7.38 -39.35
N LEU A 971 -23.12 6.16 -39.12
CA LEU A 971 -22.62 5.73 -37.80
C LEU A 971 -21.35 6.48 -37.38
N LEU A 972 -20.45 6.75 -38.33
CA LEU A 972 -19.28 7.59 -38.11
C LEU A 972 -19.67 9.04 -37.78
N GLY A 973 -20.69 9.59 -38.45
CA GLY A 973 -21.26 10.90 -38.12
C GLY A 973 -21.88 10.95 -36.72
N ASP A 974 -22.60 9.90 -36.33
CA ASP A 974 -23.17 9.78 -34.98
C ASP A 974 -22.06 9.71 -33.91
N LEU A 975 -20.95 8.99 -34.18
CA LEU A 975 -19.76 8.94 -33.32
C LEU A 975 -19.03 10.29 -33.23
N GLN A 976 -18.88 11.02 -34.33
CA GLN A 976 -18.30 12.38 -34.32
C GLN A 976 -19.12 13.34 -33.46
N LEU A 977 -20.45 13.31 -33.60
CA LEU A 977 -21.35 14.16 -32.83
C LEU A 977 -21.21 13.87 -31.32
N GLN A 978 -21.00 12.59 -31.00
CA GLN A 978 -20.76 12.15 -29.65
C GLN A 978 -19.40 12.60 -29.11
N GLU A 979 -18.32 12.48 -29.88
CA GLU A 979 -17.00 12.99 -29.52
C GLU A 979 -16.97 14.51 -29.35
N GLN A 980 -17.70 15.24 -30.20
CA GLN A 980 -17.83 16.69 -30.11
C GLN A 980 -18.46 17.14 -28.78
N SER A 981 -19.36 16.33 -28.21
CA SER A 981 -20.00 16.64 -26.92
C SER A 981 -19.04 16.62 -25.71
N LYS A 982 -17.81 16.09 -25.87
CA LYS A 982 -16.78 16.12 -24.82
C LYS A 982 -16.17 17.50 -24.57
N TYR A 983 -16.33 18.42 -25.52
CA TYR A 983 -15.73 19.74 -25.48
C TYR A 983 -16.77 20.79 -25.11
N ALA A 984 -16.49 21.60 -24.09
CA ALA A 984 -17.31 22.76 -23.78
C ALA A 984 -17.23 23.80 -24.92
N PRO A 985 -18.24 24.67 -25.11
CA PRO A 985 -18.22 25.69 -26.17
C PRO A 985 -16.99 26.60 -26.15
N GLU A 986 -16.46 26.90 -24.98
CA GLU A 986 -15.23 27.69 -24.81
C GLU A 986 -13.99 26.91 -25.30
N GLU A 987 -13.88 25.63 -24.95
CA GLU A 987 -12.80 24.74 -25.44
C GLU A 987 -12.86 24.56 -26.95
N GLN A 988 -14.06 24.51 -27.54
CA GLN A 988 -14.24 24.47 -29.00
C GLN A 988 -13.73 25.77 -29.67
N GLN A 989 -13.94 26.92 -29.05
CA GLN A 989 -13.40 28.19 -29.55
C GLN A 989 -11.88 28.25 -29.43
N GLU A 990 -11.31 27.75 -28.33
CA GLU A 990 -9.85 27.66 -28.17
C GLU A 990 -9.22 26.72 -29.20
N LEU A 991 -9.81 25.55 -29.42
CA LEU A 991 -9.36 24.62 -30.46
C LEU A 991 -9.45 25.23 -31.85
N ALA A 992 -10.51 25.98 -32.15
CA ALA A 992 -10.64 26.70 -33.42
C ALA A 992 -9.58 27.81 -33.57
N ALA A 993 -9.27 28.55 -32.50
CA ALA A 993 -8.22 29.58 -32.54
C ALA A 993 -6.82 28.97 -32.75
N VAL A 994 -6.52 27.84 -32.10
CA VAL A 994 -5.28 27.09 -32.34
C VAL A 994 -5.26 26.52 -33.76
N ALA A 995 -6.38 26.03 -34.28
CA ALA A 995 -6.49 25.56 -35.66
C ALA A 995 -6.14 26.69 -36.67
N GLU A 996 -6.67 27.88 -36.48
CA GLU A 996 -6.35 29.05 -37.32
C GLU A 996 -4.87 29.42 -37.24
N SER A 997 -4.27 29.40 -36.03
CA SER A 997 -2.83 29.62 -35.82
C SER A 997 -2.01 28.59 -36.60
N LEU A 998 -2.32 27.30 -36.45
CA LEU A 998 -1.63 26.21 -37.13
C LEU A 998 -1.77 26.30 -38.66
N ALA A 999 -2.96 26.62 -39.17
CA ALA A 999 -3.19 26.80 -40.60
C ALA A 999 -2.41 27.99 -41.20
N SER A 1000 -2.05 28.98 -40.38
CA SER A 1000 -1.25 30.14 -40.81
C SER A 1000 0.24 29.83 -40.99
N ILE A 1001 0.72 28.71 -40.45
CA ILE A 1001 2.11 28.26 -40.57
C ILE A 1001 2.33 27.72 -41.99
N THR A 1002 3.09 28.47 -42.80
CA THR A 1002 3.38 28.13 -44.20
C THR A 1002 4.79 27.57 -44.41
N SER A 1003 5.62 27.58 -43.37
CA SER A 1003 6.96 27.01 -43.40
C SER A 1003 7.40 26.52 -42.02
N ILE A 1004 8.23 25.47 -41.99
CA ILE A 1004 8.83 24.90 -40.77
C ILE A 1004 10.34 24.71 -40.94
N PRO A 1005 11.11 24.67 -39.84
CA PRO A 1005 12.54 24.35 -39.91
C PRO A 1005 12.78 22.98 -40.55
N ALA A 1006 13.76 22.89 -41.45
CA ALA A 1006 14.14 21.61 -42.06
C ALA A 1006 14.65 20.60 -41.01
N ALA A 1007 14.42 19.30 -41.26
CA ALA A 1007 14.95 18.22 -40.45
C ALA A 1007 16.49 18.31 -40.36
N ALA A 1008 17.06 18.16 -39.15
CA ALA A 1008 18.50 18.29 -38.97
C ALA A 1008 19.21 17.10 -39.64
N GLY A 1009 20.09 17.42 -40.60
CA GLY A 1009 20.70 16.46 -41.53
C GLY A 1009 20.37 16.75 -43.01
N SER A 1010 19.42 17.63 -43.30
CA SER A 1010 19.21 18.17 -44.65
C SER A 1010 20.31 19.17 -45.00
N ALA A 1011 20.95 19.00 -46.17
CA ALA A 1011 22.11 19.80 -46.59
C ALA A 1011 21.81 21.29 -46.85
N ASN A 1012 20.55 21.71 -46.78
CA ASN A 1012 20.14 23.11 -46.86
C ASN A 1012 19.38 23.50 -45.59
N SER A 1013 19.92 24.46 -44.84
CA SER A 1013 19.25 25.17 -43.73
C SER A 1013 18.17 26.13 -44.25
N ALA A 1014 17.26 25.63 -45.08
CA ALA A 1014 16.15 26.39 -45.63
C ALA A 1014 14.86 26.02 -44.88
N GLU A 1015 14.00 27.01 -44.65
CA GLU A 1015 12.61 26.79 -44.24
C GLU A 1015 11.91 25.93 -45.31
N VAL A 1016 11.33 24.81 -44.89
CA VAL A 1016 10.59 23.91 -45.79
C VAL A 1016 9.17 24.44 -45.89
N PRO A 1017 8.66 24.73 -47.11
CA PRO A 1017 7.26 25.11 -47.27
C PRO A 1017 6.38 23.92 -46.86
N VAL A 1018 5.38 24.19 -46.04
CA VAL A 1018 4.42 23.19 -45.60
C VAL A 1018 3.00 23.71 -45.72
N THR A 1019 2.08 22.79 -46.00
CA THR A 1019 0.65 23.03 -45.88
C THR A 1019 0.16 22.27 -44.66
N ILE A 1020 -0.29 23.01 -43.64
CA ILE A 1020 -0.90 22.45 -42.43
C ILE A 1020 -2.41 22.59 -42.55
N GLN A 1021 -3.12 21.47 -42.59
CA GLN A 1021 -4.57 21.39 -42.53
C GLN A 1021 -4.97 20.89 -41.14
N PRO A 1022 -5.48 21.75 -40.25
CA PRO A 1022 -6.08 21.28 -39.00
C PRO A 1022 -7.27 20.35 -39.26
N LEU A 1023 -7.37 19.30 -38.46
CA LEU A 1023 -8.54 18.44 -38.38
C LEU A 1023 -9.27 18.74 -37.08
N SER A 1024 -10.59 18.66 -37.11
CA SER A 1024 -11.41 18.80 -35.92
C SER A 1024 -11.10 17.67 -34.93
N ALA A 1025 -11.05 17.97 -33.63
CA ALA A 1025 -10.66 17.00 -32.61
C ALA A 1025 -11.63 15.80 -32.54
N GLU A 1026 -12.90 16.02 -32.83
CA GLU A 1026 -13.95 15.01 -32.94
C GLU A 1026 -13.78 14.04 -34.12
N ASN A 1027 -12.85 14.31 -35.05
CA ASN A 1027 -12.54 13.39 -36.14
C ASN A 1027 -11.53 12.30 -35.75
N VAL A 1028 -11.05 12.28 -34.50
CA VAL A 1028 -10.23 11.18 -33.98
C VAL A 1028 -11.08 10.35 -33.05
N LEU A 1029 -11.47 9.16 -33.52
CA LEU A 1029 -12.34 8.23 -32.83
C LEU A 1029 -11.52 7.07 -32.28
N SER A 1030 -11.86 6.57 -31.09
CA SER A 1030 -11.27 5.35 -30.51
C SER A 1030 -12.32 4.59 -29.73
N SER A 1031 -12.44 3.27 -29.87
CA SER A 1031 -13.52 2.50 -29.23
C SER A 1031 -13.47 2.55 -27.70
N ASN A 1032 -12.27 2.35 -27.14
CA ASN A 1032 -12.12 2.04 -25.72
C ASN A 1032 -11.41 3.16 -24.93
N ILE A 1033 -10.89 4.17 -25.62
CA ILE A 1033 -10.07 5.22 -25.00
C ILE A 1033 -10.62 6.60 -25.34
N SER A 1034 -10.80 7.41 -24.29
CA SER A 1034 -11.26 8.79 -24.43
C SER A 1034 -10.07 9.71 -24.56
N ILE A 1035 -9.83 10.22 -25.77
CA ILE A 1035 -8.74 11.15 -26.04
C ILE A 1035 -9.30 12.57 -26.04
N LYS A 1036 -8.83 13.41 -25.10
CA LYS A 1036 -9.18 14.84 -25.09
C LYS A 1036 -8.02 15.67 -25.62
N PHE A 1037 -8.24 16.37 -26.72
CA PHE A 1037 -7.20 17.16 -27.37
C PHE A 1037 -7.13 18.58 -26.80
N ALA A 1038 -5.94 18.97 -26.34
CA ALA A 1038 -5.66 20.37 -25.96
C ALA A 1038 -5.23 21.25 -27.15
N ALA A 1039 -5.07 20.65 -28.34
CA ALA A 1039 -4.81 21.30 -29.63
C ALA A 1039 -5.28 20.36 -30.75
N PRO A 1040 -5.76 20.87 -31.88
CA PRO A 1040 -6.32 20.03 -32.93
C PRO A 1040 -5.23 19.13 -33.55
N PRO A 1041 -5.58 17.89 -33.95
CA PRO A 1041 -4.84 17.10 -34.91
C PRO A 1041 -4.59 17.88 -36.21
N VAL A 1042 -3.52 17.55 -36.94
CA VAL A 1042 -3.19 18.24 -38.19
C VAL A 1042 -2.76 17.26 -39.27
N ILE A 1043 -3.09 17.56 -40.52
CA ILE A 1043 -2.50 16.94 -41.70
C ILE A 1043 -1.42 17.88 -42.23
N ILE A 1044 -0.18 17.40 -42.30
CA ILE A 1044 0.96 18.15 -42.83
C ILE A 1044 1.45 17.40 -44.07
N ASN A 1045 1.40 18.06 -45.23
CA ASN A 1045 1.82 17.47 -46.51
C ASN A 1045 1.21 16.07 -46.80
N GLY A 1046 -0.04 15.84 -46.37
CA GLY A 1046 -0.75 14.58 -46.57
C GLY A 1046 -0.50 13.50 -45.50
N GLN A 1047 0.27 13.78 -44.46
CA GLN A 1047 0.48 12.89 -43.31
C GLN A 1047 -0.23 13.44 -42.06
N ALA A 1048 -0.89 12.56 -41.29
CA ALA A 1048 -1.55 12.94 -40.04
C ALA A 1048 -0.54 13.02 -38.88
N TYR A 1049 -0.64 14.09 -38.09
CA TYR A 1049 0.14 14.35 -36.89
C TYR A 1049 -0.79 14.64 -35.72
N LEU A 1050 -0.44 14.09 -34.55
CA LEU A 1050 -1.16 14.32 -33.30
C LEU A 1050 -0.28 15.04 -32.26
N PRO A 1051 -0.87 15.88 -31.39
CA PRO A 1051 -0.18 16.37 -30.20
C PRO A 1051 0.15 15.19 -29.28
N ILE A 1052 1.45 14.91 -29.10
CA ILE A 1052 1.90 13.67 -28.46
C ILE A 1052 1.38 13.50 -27.04
N ARG A 1053 1.31 14.59 -26.26
CA ARG A 1053 0.82 14.55 -24.88
C ARG A 1053 -0.63 14.09 -24.78
N SER A 1054 -1.52 14.67 -25.60
CA SER A 1054 -2.96 14.36 -25.60
C SER A 1054 -3.21 12.88 -25.84
N VAL A 1055 -2.47 12.28 -26.78
CA VAL A 1055 -2.57 10.86 -27.10
C VAL A 1055 -1.94 10.05 -25.99
N SER A 1056 -0.64 10.18 -25.75
CA SER A 1056 0.11 9.31 -24.84
C SER A 1056 -0.44 9.26 -23.41
N GLU A 1057 -0.85 10.39 -22.82
CA GLU A 1057 -1.44 10.41 -21.47
C GLU A 1057 -2.80 9.69 -21.41
N SER A 1058 -3.56 9.73 -22.51
CA SER A 1058 -4.86 9.04 -22.60
C SER A 1058 -4.71 7.51 -22.62
N PHE A 1059 -3.51 7.00 -22.91
CA PHE A 1059 -3.14 5.58 -22.83
C PHE A 1059 -2.36 5.24 -21.55
N GLY A 1060 -2.38 6.11 -20.54
CA GLY A 1060 -1.69 5.90 -19.27
C GLY A 1060 -0.16 6.05 -19.33
N ALA A 1061 0.38 6.57 -20.44
CA ALA A 1061 1.82 6.80 -20.58
C ALA A 1061 2.24 8.13 -19.94
N ALA A 1062 3.38 8.13 -19.24
CA ALA A 1062 4.00 9.36 -18.76
C ALA A 1062 4.73 10.07 -19.91
N VAL A 1063 4.56 11.39 -20.04
CA VAL A 1063 5.20 12.20 -21.08
C VAL A 1063 6.12 13.24 -20.47
N ASP A 1064 7.42 13.09 -20.71
CA ASP A 1064 8.46 14.03 -20.30
C ASP A 1064 9.00 14.82 -21.51
N TRP A 1065 9.39 16.07 -21.28
CA TRP A 1065 9.94 16.96 -22.31
C TRP A 1065 11.27 17.53 -21.82
N ASP A 1066 12.34 17.23 -22.55
CA ASP A 1066 13.65 17.81 -22.33
C ASP A 1066 13.83 19.06 -23.22
N PRO A 1067 13.83 20.27 -22.64
CA PRO A 1067 14.02 21.50 -23.40
C PRO A 1067 15.46 21.74 -23.86
N GLU A 1068 16.46 21.06 -23.27
CA GLU A 1068 17.87 21.22 -23.65
C GLU A 1068 18.17 20.44 -24.93
N SER A 1069 17.65 19.21 -25.03
CA SER A 1069 17.82 18.35 -26.20
C SER A 1069 16.68 18.43 -27.21
N PHE A 1070 15.61 19.18 -26.89
CA PHE A 1070 14.35 19.19 -27.65
C PHE A 1070 13.81 17.77 -27.88
N THR A 1071 13.83 16.94 -26.83
CA THR A 1071 13.42 15.54 -26.90
C THR A 1071 12.16 15.31 -26.08
N VAL A 1072 11.15 14.71 -26.69
CA VAL A 1072 10.00 14.16 -25.98
C VAL A 1072 10.25 12.69 -25.66
N THR A 1073 9.95 12.30 -24.42
CA THR A 1073 10.02 10.92 -23.94
C THR A 1073 8.65 10.48 -23.46
N VAL A 1074 8.12 9.41 -24.04
CA VAL A 1074 6.89 8.74 -23.61
C VAL A 1074 7.27 7.42 -22.96
N SER A 1075 6.79 7.17 -21.74
CA SER A 1075 7.10 5.95 -20.98
C SER A 1075 5.82 5.25 -20.54
N THR A 1076 5.71 3.97 -20.85
CA THR A 1076 4.69 3.04 -20.30
C THR A 1076 5.38 2.00 -19.41
N GLU A 1077 4.59 1.07 -18.85
CA GLU A 1077 5.11 -0.09 -18.11
C GLU A 1077 5.95 -1.04 -19.00
N TYR A 1078 5.74 -1.00 -20.32
CA TYR A 1078 6.28 -1.97 -21.27
C TYR A 1078 7.24 -1.38 -22.31
N THR A 1079 7.16 -0.08 -22.61
CA THR A 1079 8.00 0.56 -23.64
C THR A 1079 8.34 2.02 -23.33
N THR A 1080 9.50 2.47 -23.80
CA THR A 1080 9.95 3.87 -23.76
C THR A 1080 10.22 4.39 -25.16
N ILE A 1081 9.48 5.41 -25.58
CA ILE A 1081 9.59 6.06 -26.89
C ILE A 1081 10.27 7.42 -26.71
N THR A 1082 11.36 7.68 -27.41
CA THR A 1082 12.00 9.00 -27.42
C THR A 1082 12.05 9.55 -28.84
N SER A 1083 11.67 10.82 -29.00
CA SER A 1083 11.72 11.48 -30.30
C SER A 1083 12.21 12.92 -30.14
N SER A 1084 13.16 13.32 -30.98
CA SER A 1084 13.71 14.69 -30.95
C SER A 1084 13.09 15.54 -32.05
N ILE A 1085 12.87 16.82 -31.77
CA ILE A 1085 12.27 17.74 -32.74
C ILE A 1085 13.17 17.87 -33.97
N ASN A 1086 12.55 17.88 -35.15
CA ASN A 1086 13.20 17.94 -36.46
C ASN A 1086 14.15 16.75 -36.73
N GLN A 1087 13.99 15.62 -36.02
CA GLN A 1087 14.69 14.37 -36.31
C GLN A 1087 13.72 13.33 -36.89
N VAL A 1088 14.16 12.62 -37.93
CA VAL A 1088 13.44 11.46 -38.51
C VAL A 1088 13.88 10.14 -37.88
N THR A 1089 14.81 10.18 -36.93
CA THR A 1089 15.20 9.04 -36.12
C THR A 1089 14.62 9.22 -34.73
N ALA A 1090 13.69 8.34 -34.37
CA ALA A 1090 13.19 8.18 -33.01
C ALA A 1090 13.80 6.91 -32.40
N TYR A 1091 13.53 6.64 -31.13
CA TYR A 1091 13.97 5.42 -30.47
C TYR A 1091 12.82 4.78 -29.70
N ILE A 1092 12.67 3.46 -29.83
CA ILE A 1092 11.76 2.63 -29.04
C ILE A 1092 12.63 1.68 -28.22
N ASP A 1093 12.54 1.76 -26.89
CA ASP A 1093 13.38 1.00 -25.95
C ASP A 1093 14.88 1.11 -26.25
N GLY A 1094 15.29 2.31 -26.66
CA GLY A 1094 16.67 2.64 -27.03
C GLY A 1094 17.11 2.12 -28.41
N GLN A 1095 16.25 1.42 -29.15
CA GLN A 1095 16.52 1.01 -30.54
C GLN A 1095 16.11 2.11 -31.52
N PRO A 1096 17.00 2.55 -32.44
CA PRO A 1096 16.67 3.60 -33.39
C PRO A 1096 15.68 3.09 -34.45
N ILE A 1097 14.64 3.88 -34.71
CA ILE A 1097 13.67 3.66 -35.77
C ILE A 1097 13.56 4.90 -36.64
N VAL A 1098 13.48 4.70 -37.95
CA VAL A 1098 13.22 5.78 -38.90
C VAL A 1098 11.72 5.99 -38.99
N ILE A 1099 11.27 7.22 -38.74
CA ILE A 1099 9.85 7.60 -38.78
C ILE A 1099 9.54 8.34 -40.08
N ASP A 1100 8.31 8.17 -40.58
CA ASP A 1100 7.84 8.66 -41.89
C ASP A 1100 7.83 10.21 -42.02
N GLY A 1101 8.00 10.91 -40.91
CA GLY A 1101 8.17 12.36 -40.85
C GLY A 1101 8.72 12.78 -39.48
N PRO A 1102 9.47 13.89 -39.40
CA PRO A 1102 10.10 14.30 -38.15
C PRO A 1102 9.05 14.73 -37.12
N SER A 1103 9.36 14.60 -35.84
CA SER A 1103 8.55 15.25 -34.80
C SER A 1103 8.72 16.77 -34.88
N LEU A 1104 7.62 17.53 -34.76
CA LEU A 1104 7.59 18.97 -34.99
C LEU A 1104 7.16 19.72 -33.74
N LEU A 1105 7.68 20.92 -33.56
CA LEU A 1105 7.21 21.85 -32.53
C LEU A 1105 6.35 22.92 -33.23
N LEU A 1106 5.02 22.83 -33.09
CA LEU A 1106 4.05 23.73 -33.69
C LEU A 1106 3.26 24.41 -32.59
N ASP A 1107 3.20 25.75 -32.62
CA ASP A 1107 2.49 26.56 -31.62
C ASP A 1107 2.85 26.18 -30.16
N GLY A 1108 4.15 25.90 -29.92
CA GLY A 1108 4.67 25.51 -28.61
C GLY A 1108 4.33 24.07 -28.16
N ARG A 1109 3.81 23.23 -29.07
CA ARG A 1109 3.39 21.85 -28.78
C ARG A 1109 4.09 20.86 -29.70
N THR A 1110 4.44 19.69 -29.15
CA THR A 1110 5.10 18.63 -29.90
C THR A 1110 4.07 17.80 -30.66
N TYR A 1111 4.18 17.79 -31.97
CA TYR A 1111 3.40 16.99 -32.91
C TYR A 1111 4.25 15.84 -33.43
N VAL A 1112 3.68 14.64 -33.42
CA VAL A 1112 4.35 13.42 -33.92
C VAL A 1112 3.50 12.73 -34.98
N PRO A 1113 4.10 12.03 -35.95
CA PRO A 1113 3.34 11.28 -36.94
C PRO A 1113 2.43 10.26 -36.24
N LEU A 1114 1.15 10.27 -36.60
CA LEU A 1114 0.13 9.40 -36.00
C LEU A 1114 0.54 7.92 -36.06
N ARG A 1115 0.93 7.44 -37.24
CA ARG A 1115 1.30 6.04 -37.44
C ARG A 1115 2.44 5.62 -36.51
N PHE A 1116 3.48 6.46 -36.38
CA PHE A 1116 4.61 6.16 -35.52
C PHE A 1116 4.18 6.00 -34.06
N ILE A 1117 3.42 6.96 -33.52
CA ILE A 1117 3.01 6.89 -32.12
C ILE A 1117 2.02 5.75 -31.86
N SER A 1118 1.10 5.48 -32.81
CA SER A 1118 0.15 4.38 -32.70
C SER A 1118 0.82 3.01 -32.76
N GLU A 1119 1.66 2.75 -33.75
CA GLU A 1119 2.39 1.47 -33.87
C GLU A 1119 3.31 1.23 -32.65
N SER A 1120 3.97 2.28 -32.16
CA SER A 1120 4.84 2.18 -30.99
C SER A 1120 4.08 1.87 -29.70
N LEU A 1121 2.79 2.18 -29.65
CA LEU A 1121 1.88 1.85 -28.54
C LEU A 1121 1.08 0.57 -28.79
N GLY A 1122 1.32 -0.12 -29.91
CA GLY A 1122 0.62 -1.36 -30.27
C GLY A 1122 -0.80 -1.16 -30.84
N LEU A 1123 -1.11 0.03 -31.35
CA LEU A 1123 -2.45 0.43 -31.75
C LEU A 1123 -2.64 0.40 -33.28
N GLY A 1124 -3.83 -0.01 -33.71
CA GLY A 1124 -4.28 0.09 -35.10
C GLY A 1124 -4.77 1.50 -35.44
N VAL A 1125 -4.63 1.89 -36.70
CA VAL A 1125 -5.13 3.19 -37.22
C VAL A 1125 -5.76 2.98 -38.58
N ASP A 1126 -7.03 3.38 -38.70
CA ASP A 1126 -7.77 3.44 -39.95
C ASP A 1126 -8.12 4.89 -40.31
N TRP A 1127 -8.12 5.20 -41.62
CA TRP A 1127 -8.42 6.52 -42.15
C TRP A 1127 -9.61 6.47 -43.11
N ASN A 1128 -10.70 7.13 -42.74
CA ASN A 1128 -11.82 7.39 -43.64
C ASN A 1128 -11.57 8.71 -44.38
N ALA A 1129 -11.18 8.62 -45.65
CA ALA A 1129 -10.85 9.79 -46.45
C ALA A 1129 -12.07 10.66 -46.82
N ALA A 1130 -13.26 10.07 -46.94
CA ALA A 1130 -14.48 10.80 -47.32
C ALA A 1130 -14.94 11.75 -46.20
N MET A 1131 -14.86 11.29 -44.96
CA MET A 1131 -15.25 12.06 -43.77
C MET A 1131 -14.06 12.69 -43.03
N GLN A 1132 -12.84 12.42 -43.48
CA GLN A 1132 -11.59 12.82 -42.83
C GLN A 1132 -11.50 12.37 -41.36
N ILE A 1133 -11.85 11.11 -41.09
CA ILE A 1133 -11.88 10.52 -39.74
C ILE A 1133 -10.71 9.56 -39.55
N ILE A 1134 -10.03 9.70 -38.42
CA ILE A 1134 -9.03 8.76 -37.90
C ILE A 1134 -9.72 7.86 -36.88
N GLN A 1135 -9.71 6.54 -37.10
CA GLN A 1135 -10.16 5.56 -36.12
C GLN A 1135 -8.94 4.85 -35.52
N ILE A 1136 -8.83 4.86 -34.20
CA ILE A 1136 -7.76 4.21 -33.44
C ILE A 1136 -8.34 2.97 -32.76
N THR A 1137 -7.80 1.81 -33.11
CA THR A 1137 -8.20 0.49 -32.59
C THR A 1137 -7.07 -0.11 -31.74
N ASN A 1138 -7.44 -1.04 -30.85
CA ASN A 1138 -6.48 -1.80 -30.04
C ASN A 1138 -6.13 -3.12 -30.74
#